data_AF-A0A8J2MNF3-F1
#
_entry.id   AF-A0A8J2MNF3-F1
#
_cell.length_a   1.000
_cell.length_b   1.000
_cell.length_c   1.000
_cell.angle_alpha   90.00
_cell.angle_beta   90.00
_cell.angle_gamma   90.00
#
_symmetry.space_group_name_H-M   'P 1'
#
loop_
_entity.id
_entity.type
_entity.pdbx_description
1 polymer ?
#
loop_
_entity_poly.entity_id
_entity_poly.type
_entity_poly.pdbx_seq_one_letter_code
_entity_poly.pdbx_strand_id
1 'polypeptide(L)'
;KDPELTCAQNGEVANTDAGTNSNSDVVSQTQKEDDLVQQDPDLDVEILEILGKDPSKKPDDPFKFHAEIKGRWGAWMKEGLAEEVNKSVLSKYLRKGDLYAEPPKINLEIAPALSEITKKRDDHFSETQRCVGSAVIALGAAMSLLLDASDNEVDELKLMEYFSDTGKLLTEIFHQHSIARKSYITPVMKKGVKNLVDFIPLDEWLYGNKLAEQIKEVKTIESACQNLKSADKSVKKPSQRLQFQGNSRSPPANYRQMGTSNQRKTLRFKPKYQRPSQKSGQERTQTKDSEKNSLKQCWSFTKERNYDIHNTDEFKIIEFLTLRFNKGCKYGTLNSDKAAIALVTYENHSEEKLTKRFMRGTFKKRPVRAKYPTTWDANRVHEYIDTMPDISKLNIKIVSGKLVTLMILATAHRLQTIALINIDNIKISESRIEIKVPELIKTSKTGAFQPSLILPFFKQRQSVCVAKTLLQYLDMTKNLTGELKGLFISTVKPYRVVGAQTLGHWVKAFLEKAGIDASFGAYSVKHAAVSKANAEEVDIDTIQRTAGWSKNSSTFARFYNRPIQSSNETFARNAIPYEVEPKVQVVSQLVPVVDLKRISAPVQPFQVRLHRPAPVRVEAPTIATQEKPRPWCLRLLVPPRWRMARKGGMVYSMAMRLR
;
A
#
# COMPACT_ATOMS: atom_id res chain seq x y z
N LYS A 1 -70.21 -27.59 -38.99
CA LYS A 1 -70.22 -28.82 -39.79
C LYS A 1 -69.07 -29.66 -39.30
N ASP A 2 -69.41 -30.56 -38.41
CA ASP A 2 -68.62 -31.73 -38.04
C ASP A 2 -68.61 -32.70 -39.26
N PRO A 3 -67.75 -33.73 -39.29
CA PRO A 3 -67.90 -34.84 -38.35
C PRO A 3 -66.58 -35.33 -37.73
N GLU A 4 -66.74 -36.20 -36.73
CA GLU A 4 -65.71 -37.11 -36.20
C GLU A 4 -65.38 -38.23 -37.22
N LEU A 5 -64.26 -38.96 -37.05
CA LEU A 5 -64.23 -40.34 -36.49
C LEU A 5 -62.89 -41.10 -36.74
N THR A 6 -62.62 -42.09 -35.90
CA THR A 6 -61.79 -43.32 -36.12
C THR A 6 -60.27 -43.28 -36.39
N CYS A 7 -59.52 -43.75 -35.38
CA CYS A 7 -58.68 -44.97 -35.36
C CYS A 7 -57.52 -45.23 -36.38
N ALA A 8 -56.30 -45.06 -35.85
CA ALA A 8 -55.36 -46.16 -35.49
C ALA A 8 -54.40 -46.84 -36.51
N GLN A 9 -53.25 -47.26 -35.93
CA GLN A 9 -52.42 -48.46 -36.17
C GLN A 9 -51.19 -48.49 -37.12
N ASN A 10 -50.10 -49.03 -36.54
CA ASN A 10 -49.00 -49.86 -37.11
C ASN A 10 -47.68 -49.22 -37.63
N GLY A 11 -46.58 -49.95 -37.42
CA GLY A 11 -45.18 -49.63 -37.78
C GLY A 11 -44.34 -49.12 -36.60
N GLU A 12 -43.14 -49.62 -36.28
CA GLU A 12 -42.30 -50.67 -36.88
C GLU A 12 -41.48 -51.45 -35.81
N VAL A 13 -40.69 -52.45 -36.22
CA VAL A 13 -40.10 -53.51 -35.36
C VAL A 13 -38.63 -53.80 -35.78
N ALA A 14 -37.85 -54.43 -34.88
CA ALA A 14 -36.55 -55.10 -35.11
C ALA A 14 -35.28 -54.21 -35.14
N ASN A 15 -34.08 -54.64 -34.69
CA ASN A 15 -33.69 -55.81 -33.88
C ASN A 15 -32.24 -55.67 -33.31
N THR A 16 -31.77 -56.73 -32.65
CA THR A 16 -30.40 -57.06 -32.16
C THR A 16 -29.93 -56.38 -30.85
N ASP A 17 -29.23 -57.06 -29.92
CA ASP A 17 -28.80 -58.47 -29.86
C ASP A 17 -28.73 -59.04 -28.42
N ALA A 18 -28.53 -60.36 -28.29
CA ALA A 18 -28.44 -61.10 -27.00
C ALA A 18 -27.07 -60.91 -26.28
N GLY A 19 -26.84 -61.30 -25.01
CA GLY A 19 -27.61 -62.04 -23.98
C GLY A 19 -26.82 -61.99 -22.63
N THR A 20 -26.84 -62.93 -21.66
CA THR A 20 -27.44 -64.27 -21.53
C THR A 20 -27.41 -64.72 -20.04
N ASN A 21 -28.54 -65.20 -19.48
CA ASN A 21 -28.69 -66.00 -18.24
C ASN A 21 -28.22 -65.35 -16.88
N SER A 22 -28.63 -65.83 -15.69
CA SER A 22 -29.28 -67.10 -15.32
C SER A 22 -30.28 -66.99 -14.15
N ASN A 23 -31.35 -67.81 -14.23
CA ASN A 23 -32.12 -68.49 -13.16
C ASN A 23 -32.64 -67.66 -11.94
N SER A 24 -33.95 -67.57 -11.66
CA SER A 24 -34.92 -68.63 -11.28
C SER A 24 -34.68 -69.19 -9.85
N ASP A 25 -35.68 -69.43 -8.99
CA ASP A 25 -37.16 -69.46 -9.08
C ASP A 25 -37.80 -68.77 -7.82
N VAL A 26 -39.07 -68.87 -7.35
CA VAL A 26 -40.26 -69.68 -7.67
C VAL A 26 -41.59 -69.04 -7.11
N VAL A 27 -42.77 -69.43 -7.62
CA VAL A 27 -44.15 -69.36 -7.02
C VAL A 27 -44.84 -68.00 -6.73
N SER A 28 -45.78 -67.65 -7.64
CA SER A 28 -47.25 -67.40 -7.47
C SER A 28 -47.89 -66.33 -6.56
N GLN A 29 -48.81 -65.55 -7.18
CA GLN A 29 -50.22 -65.23 -6.79
C GLN A 29 -50.52 -64.73 -5.35
N THR A 30 -51.21 -63.60 -5.09
CA THR A 30 -52.60 -63.24 -5.50
C THR A 30 -52.91 -61.75 -5.19
N GLN A 31 -54.10 -61.25 -5.52
CA GLN A 31 -54.60 -59.86 -5.35
C GLN A 31 -55.08 -59.53 -3.91
N LYS A 32 -54.97 -58.26 -3.45
CA LYS A 32 -56.09 -57.34 -3.12
C LYS A 32 -55.69 -56.03 -2.39
N GLU A 33 -56.49 -55.00 -2.66
CA GLU A 33 -56.99 -53.85 -1.85
C GLU A 33 -56.19 -53.20 -0.69
N ASP A 34 -56.19 -51.86 -0.76
CA ASP A 34 -56.32 -50.82 0.29
C ASP A 34 -55.49 -50.85 1.59
N ASP A 35 -54.76 -49.74 1.84
CA ASP A 35 -54.91 -49.03 3.12
C ASP A 35 -54.55 -47.51 3.06
N LEU A 36 -55.16 -46.79 3.98
CA LEU A 36 -55.30 -45.34 4.24
C LEU A 36 -54.14 -44.37 3.89
N VAL A 37 -54.49 -43.22 3.30
CA VAL A 37 -53.69 -41.98 3.33
C VAL A 37 -53.99 -41.18 4.60
N GLN A 38 -52.97 -40.89 5.41
CA GLN A 38 -53.04 -39.85 6.44
C GLN A 38 -52.58 -38.51 5.86
N GLN A 39 -53.41 -37.48 5.98
CA GLN A 39 -53.03 -36.09 5.76
C GLN A 39 -52.76 -35.44 7.12
N ASP A 40 -51.52 -35.03 7.36
CA ASP A 40 -51.24 -34.07 8.43
C ASP A 40 -51.79 -32.69 8.04
N PRO A 41 -52.40 -31.92 8.98
CA PRO A 41 -52.91 -30.60 8.69
C PRO A 41 -51.76 -29.60 8.48
N ASP A 42 -51.84 -28.83 7.40
CA ASP A 42 -50.87 -27.76 7.11
C ASP A 42 -50.98 -26.63 8.15
N LEU A 43 -49.85 -26.05 8.53
CA LEU A 43 -49.78 -25.08 9.64
C LEU A 43 -49.95 -23.64 9.15
N ASP A 44 -50.81 -22.88 9.84
CA ASP A 44 -51.14 -21.50 9.48
C ASP A 44 -49.92 -20.61 9.24
N VAL A 45 -50.01 -19.76 8.22
CA VAL A 45 -48.89 -18.95 7.71
C VAL A 45 -48.34 -18.00 8.78
N GLU A 46 -49.18 -17.47 9.67
CA GLU A 46 -48.75 -16.63 10.80
C GLU A 46 -47.87 -17.41 11.80
N ILE A 47 -48.15 -18.70 12.01
CA ILE A 47 -47.34 -19.57 12.89
C ILE A 47 -45.96 -19.81 12.26
N LEU A 48 -45.90 -19.97 10.93
CA LEU A 48 -44.65 -20.14 10.18
C LEU A 48 -43.77 -18.87 10.21
N GLU A 49 -44.35 -17.67 10.25
CA GLU A 49 -43.57 -16.44 10.46
C GLU A 49 -43.01 -16.34 11.90
N ILE A 50 -43.80 -16.75 12.92
CA ILE A 50 -43.37 -16.77 14.33
C ILE A 50 -42.23 -17.77 14.57
N LEU A 51 -42.26 -18.93 13.90
CA LEU A 51 -41.21 -19.96 14.02
C LEU A 51 -39.88 -19.57 13.36
N GLY A 52 -39.89 -18.58 12.46
CA GLY A 52 -38.70 -18.06 11.80
C GLY A 52 -38.21 -18.89 10.61
N LYS A 53 -37.37 -18.27 9.75
CA LYS A 53 -36.94 -18.88 8.49
C LYS A 53 -35.93 -20.01 8.70
N ASP A 54 -36.36 -21.23 8.38
CA ASP A 54 -35.55 -22.46 8.40
C ASP A 54 -34.25 -22.30 7.58
N PRO A 55 -33.06 -22.40 8.22
CA PRO A 55 -31.77 -22.25 7.55
C PRO A 55 -31.41 -23.40 6.59
N SER A 56 -32.24 -24.45 6.53
CA SER A 56 -32.00 -25.65 5.71
C SER A 56 -32.52 -25.52 4.28
N LYS A 57 -33.50 -24.65 4.04
CA LYS A 57 -34.10 -24.44 2.70
C LYS A 57 -33.27 -23.46 1.88
N LYS A 58 -32.68 -23.94 0.77
CA LYS A 58 -32.13 -23.08 -0.29
C LYS A 58 -33.28 -22.38 -1.04
N PRO A 59 -33.20 -21.07 -1.33
CA PRO A 59 -34.28 -20.32 -1.95
C PRO A 59 -34.30 -20.45 -3.48
N ASP A 60 -34.60 -21.66 -3.98
CA ASP A 60 -34.67 -21.94 -5.43
C ASP A 60 -35.87 -22.85 -5.80
N ASP A 61 -37.08 -22.28 -5.92
CA ASP A 61 -37.94 -22.66 -7.05
C ASP A 61 -37.67 -21.62 -8.15
N PRO A 62 -37.01 -21.99 -9.26
CA PRO A 62 -36.48 -21.02 -10.21
C PRO A 62 -37.61 -20.33 -10.97
N PHE A 63 -37.79 -19.03 -10.72
CA PHE A 63 -38.84 -18.19 -11.34
C PHE A 63 -38.97 -18.39 -12.86
N LYS A 64 -40.11 -18.96 -13.28
CA LYS A 64 -40.35 -19.44 -14.64
C LYS A 64 -40.87 -18.32 -15.53
N PHE A 65 -39.96 -17.56 -16.15
CA PHE A 65 -40.30 -16.58 -17.18
C PHE A 65 -41.11 -17.21 -18.33
N HIS A 66 -42.17 -16.52 -18.76
CA HIS A 66 -42.95 -16.90 -19.93
C HIS A 66 -42.07 -16.98 -21.19
N ALA A 67 -42.33 -17.96 -22.06
CA ALA A 67 -41.45 -18.31 -23.18
C ALA A 67 -41.16 -17.12 -24.12
N GLU A 68 -42.18 -16.35 -24.47
CA GLU A 68 -42.04 -15.14 -25.31
C GLU A 68 -41.16 -14.06 -24.69
N ILE A 69 -41.27 -13.85 -23.37
CA ILE A 69 -40.45 -12.87 -22.65
C ILE A 69 -39.00 -13.35 -22.64
N LYS A 70 -38.78 -14.61 -22.27
CA LYS A 70 -37.45 -15.25 -22.21
C LYS A 70 -36.73 -15.21 -23.57
N GLY A 71 -37.44 -15.48 -24.66
CA GLY A 71 -36.90 -15.41 -26.02
C GLY A 71 -36.54 -13.99 -26.44
N ARG A 72 -37.52 -13.07 -26.38
CA ARG A 72 -37.35 -11.68 -26.87
C ARG A 72 -36.31 -10.91 -26.05
N TRP A 73 -36.39 -10.95 -24.72
CA TRP A 73 -35.42 -10.27 -23.85
C TRP A 73 -34.02 -10.91 -23.93
N GLY A 74 -33.95 -12.23 -24.14
CA GLY A 74 -32.69 -12.94 -24.35
C GLY A 74 -31.95 -12.52 -25.60
N ALA A 75 -32.67 -12.27 -26.70
CA ALA A 75 -32.11 -11.69 -27.92
C ALA A 75 -31.68 -10.22 -27.70
N TRP A 76 -32.56 -9.38 -27.16
CA TRP A 76 -32.28 -7.96 -26.92
C TRP A 76 -31.05 -7.70 -26.04
N MET A 77 -30.83 -8.50 -24.99
CA MET A 77 -29.61 -8.37 -24.17
C MET A 77 -28.31 -8.73 -24.92
N LYS A 78 -28.38 -9.59 -25.94
CA LYS A 78 -27.23 -10.04 -26.74
C LYS A 78 -26.94 -9.17 -27.97
N GLU A 79 -27.98 -8.72 -28.64
CA GLU A 79 -27.91 -8.08 -29.97
C GLU A 79 -28.30 -6.59 -29.95
N GLY A 80 -28.89 -6.13 -28.84
CA GLY A 80 -29.42 -4.77 -28.68
C GLY A 80 -30.86 -4.66 -29.19
N LEU A 81 -31.45 -3.46 -29.03
CA LEU A 81 -32.67 -3.12 -29.75
C LEU A 81 -32.36 -2.45 -31.09
N ALA A 82 -33.18 -2.75 -32.10
CA ALA A 82 -33.13 -2.03 -33.38
C ALA A 82 -33.29 -0.52 -33.14
N GLU A 83 -32.41 0.28 -33.75
CA GLU A 83 -32.31 1.72 -33.45
C GLU A 83 -33.64 2.48 -33.61
N GLU A 84 -34.49 2.07 -34.55
CA GLU A 84 -35.80 2.67 -34.80
C GLU A 84 -36.79 2.40 -33.66
N VAL A 85 -36.76 1.19 -33.09
CA VAL A 85 -37.56 0.80 -31.92
C VAL A 85 -37.05 1.53 -30.67
N ASN A 86 -35.72 1.62 -30.51
CA ASN A 86 -35.13 2.35 -29.40
C ASN A 86 -35.49 3.85 -29.47
N LYS A 87 -35.29 4.50 -30.62
CA LYS A 87 -35.61 5.94 -30.82
C LYS A 87 -37.10 6.24 -30.66
N SER A 88 -38.00 5.37 -31.14
CA SER A 88 -39.44 5.57 -30.96
C SER A 88 -39.85 5.42 -29.49
N VAL A 89 -39.41 4.39 -28.78
CA VAL A 89 -39.66 4.23 -27.33
C VAL A 89 -39.07 5.40 -26.53
N LEU A 90 -37.83 5.82 -26.80
CA LEU A 90 -37.20 7.01 -26.19
C LEU A 90 -37.90 8.35 -26.51
N SER A 91 -38.76 8.39 -27.52
CA SER A 91 -39.57 9.57 -27.87
C SER A 91 -40.93 9.61 -27.17
N LYS A 92 -41.50 8.45 -26.77
CA LYS A 92 -42.76 8.39 -26.00
C LYS A 92 -42.62 9.03 -24.62
N TYR A 93 -41.49 8.82 -23.95
CA TYR A 93 -41.30 9.19 -22.54
C TYR A 93 -40.49 10.49 -22.39
N LEU A 94 -41.19 11.59 -22.09
CA LEU A 94 -40.59 12.93 -21.98
C LEU A 94 -39.83 13.12 -20.66
N ARG A 95 -38.49 13.01 -20.71
CA ARG A 95 -37.55 13.17 -19.58
C ARG A 95 -37.49 14.58 -18.93
N LYS A 96 -38.41 15.48 -19.28
CA LYS A 96 -38.51 16.87 -18.81
C LYS A 96 -39.89 17.23 -18.23
N GLY A 97 -40.72 16.24 -17.94
CA GLY A 97 -41.93 16.43 -17.14
C GLY A 97 -41.60 16.68 -15.66
N ASP A 98 -42.59 16.50 -14.79
CA ASP A 98 -42.48 16.78 -13.34
C ASP A 98 -41.34 16.00 -12.66
N LEU A 99 -41.03 14.80 -13.16
CA LEU A 99 -39.81 14.08 -12.84
C LEU A 99 -38.72 14.39 -13.89
N TYR A 100 -37.80 15.30 -13.55
CA TYR A 100 -36.64 15.60 -14.38
C TYR A 100 -35.67 14.41 -14.42
N ALA A 101 -35.53 13.77 -15.59
CA ALA A 101 -34.78 12.54 -15.78
C ALA A 101 -33.74 12.62 -16.93
N GLU A 102 -33.26 13.82 -17.28
CA GLU A 102 -32.16 13.99 -18.22
C GLU A 102 -30.77 13.87 -17.56
N PRO A 103 -29.76 13.34 -18.27
CA PRO A 103 -28.38 13.28 -17.79
C PRO A 103 -27.80 14.69 -17.52
N PRO A 104 -27.11 14.91 -16.38
CA PRO A 104 -26.32 16.12 -16.16
C PRO A 104 -25.24 16.28 -17.23
N LYS A 105 -25.18 17.44 -17.88
CA LYS A 105 -24.19 17.75 -18.92
C LYS A 105 -22.84 18.12 -18.30
N ILE A 106 -21.74 17.75 -18.95
CA ILE A 106 -20.40 18.21 -18.57
C ILE A 106 -20.31 19.75 -18.66
N ASN A 107 -19.73 20.34 -17.62
CA ASN A 107 -19.38 21.77 -17.53
C ASN A 107 -18.51 22.25 -18.71
N LEU A 108 -18.87 23.40 -19.28
CA LEU A 108 -18.24 23.94 -20.50
C LEU A 108 -16.77 24.32 -20.32
N GLU A 109 -16.34 24.63 -19.09
CA GLU A 109 -14.93 24.92 -18.75
C GLU A 109 -14.06 23.65 -18.76
N ILE A 110 -14.68 22.48 -18.53
CA ILE A 110 -13.99 21.18 -18.46
C ILE A 110 -13.92 20.53 -19.84
N ALA A 111 -14.97 20.69 -20.67
CA ALA A 111 -15.07 20.03 -21.98
C ALA A 111 -13.84 20.24 -22.92
N PRO A 112 -13.16 21.40 -22.98
CA PRO A 112 -11.93 21.57 -23.77
C PRO A 112 -10.74 20.76 -23.24
N ALA A 113 -10.67 20.49 -21.93
CA ALA A 113 -9.56 19.80 -21.28
C ALA A 113 -9.66 18.25 -21.36
N LEU A 114 -10.78 17.72 -21.82
CA LEU A 114 -11.02 16.27 -21.92
C LEU A 114 -10.51 15.69 -23.25
N SER A 115 -9.85 14.54 -23.17
CA SER A 115 -9.46 13.78 -24.36
C SER A 115 -10.67 13.23 -25.12
N GLU A 116 -10.55 12.99 -26.42
CA GLU A 116 -11.61 12.38 -27.24
C GLU A 116 -12.11 11.03 -26.69
N ILE A 117 -11.20 10.23 -26.11
CA ILE A 117 -11.54 8.95 -25.47
C ILE A 117 -12.39 9.18 -24.21
N THR A 118 -12.11 10.26 -23.47
CA THR A 118 -12.90 10.64 -22.29
C THR A 118 -14.27 11.17 -22.68
N LYS A 119 -14.36 11.95 -23.78
CA LYS A 119 -15.63 12.46 -24.33
C LYS A 119 -16.53 11.31 -24.77
N LYS A 120 -16.07 10.44 -25.68
CA LYS A 120 -16.85 9.29 -26.18
C LYS A 120 -17.32 8.34 -25.07
N ARG A 121 -16.56 8.24 -23.98
CA ARG A 121 -16.96 7.50 -22.77
C ARG A 121 -18.10 8.20 -22.01
N ASP A 122 -18.05 9.51 -21.89
CA ASP A 122 -19.09 10.30 -21.22
C ASP A 122 -20.37 10.39 -22.05
N ASP A 123 -20.24 10.56 -23.37
CA ASP A 123 -21.34 10.49 -24.33
C ASP A 123 -22.14 9.18 -24.17
N HIS A 124 -21.42 8.05 -24.04
CA HIS A 124 -22.01 6.73 -23.80
C HIS A 124 -22.72 6.63 -22.44
N PHE A 125 -22.11 7.09 -21.34
CA PHE A 125 -22.79 7.09 -20.03
C PHE A 125 -24.00 8.02 -19.99
N SER A 126 -23.94 9.15 -20.70
CA SER A 126 -25.07 10.07 -20.89
C SER A 126 -26.22 9.41 -21.66
N GLU A 127 -25.92 8.58 -22.67
CA GLU A 127 -26.96 7.85 -23.41
C GLU A 127 -27.60 6.74 -22.58
N THR A 128 -26.80 5.96 -21.84
CA THR A 128 -27.37 4.97 -20.90
C THR A 128 -28.23 5.64 -19.82
N GLN A 129 -27.87 6.83 -19.36
CA GLN A 129 -28.72 7.63 -18.46
C GLN A 129 -30.03 8.11 -19.10
N ARG A 130 -30.06 8.40 -20.42
CA ARG A 130 -31.33 8.69 -21.15
C ARG A 130 -32.22 7.46 -21.23
N CYS A 131 -31.64 6.28 -21.45
CA CYS A 131 -32.37 5.01 -21.44
C CYS A 131 -32.95 4.73 -20.04
N VAL A 132 -32.14 4.86 -18.97
CA VAL A 132 -32.59 4.70 -17.58
C VAL A 132 -33.70 5.68 -17.22
N GLY A 133 -33.52 6.97 -17.52
CA GLY A 133 -34.53 8.00 -17.22
C GLY A 133 -35.87 7.75 -17.93
N SER A 134 -35.83 7.21 -19.15
CA SER A 134 -37.04 6.81 -19.89
C SER A 134 -37.71 5.58 -19.29
N ALA A 135 -36.93 4.59 -18.82
CA ALA A 135 -37.44 3.38 -18.18
C ALA A 135 -38.08 3.70 -16.81
N VAL A 136 -37.51 4.64 -16.05
CA VAL A 136 -38.09 5.14 -14.79
C VAL A 136 -39.41 5.85 -15.04
N ILE A 137 -39.56 6.60 -16.13
CA ILE A 137 -40.82 7.27 -16.49
C ILE A 137 -41.87 6.27 -16.99
N ALA A 138 -41.48 5.27 -17.79
CA ALA A 138 -42.38 4.19 -18.24
C ALA A 138 -42.90 3.36 -17.05
N LEU A 139 -42.02 2.98 -16.12
CA LEU A 139 -42.39 2.30 -14.88
C LEU A 139 -43.25 3.20 -13.97
N GLY A 140 -42.92 4.50 -13.88
CA GLY A 140 -43.71 5.48 -13.16
C GLY A 140 -45.13 5.59 -13.70
N ALA A 141 -45.30 5.62 -15.02
CA ALA A 141 -46.61 5.64 -15.67
C ALA A 141 -47.43 4.36 -15.40
N ALA A 142 -46.79 3.18 -15.39
CA ALA A 142 -47.43 1.92 -14.96
C ALA A 142 -47.88 1.97 -13.49
N MET A 143 -47.03 2.50 -12.60
CA MET A 143 -47.35 2.61 -11.18
C MET A 143 -48.45 3.65 -10.90
N SER A 144 -48.45 4.80 -11.57
CA SER A 144 -49.53 5.79 -11.48
C SER A 144 -50.86 5.19 -11.95
N LEU A 145 -50.88 4.52 -13.11
CA LEU A 145 -52.09 3.88 -13.64
C LEU A 145 -52.70 2.86 -12.65
N LEU A 146 -51.87 2.16 -11.86
CA LEU A 146 -52.32 1.27 -10.78
C LEU A 146 -52.75 1.99 -9.50
N LEU A 147 -52.19 3.16 -9.19
CA LEU A 147 -52.52 3.95 -7.98
C LEU A 147 -53.77 4.83 -8.16
N ASP A 148 -54.02 5.30 -9.38
CA ASP A 148 -55.17 6.14 -9.75
C ASP A 148 -56.46 5.31 -9.98
N ALA A 149 -56.36 3.98 -9.99
CA ALA A 149 -57.43 3.04 -10.32
C ALA A 149 -58.36 2.68 -9.14
N SER A 150 -58.70 3.63 -8.25
CA SER A 150 -59.42 3.32 -7.01
C SER A 150 -60.83 2.72 -7.19
N ASP A 151 -61.50 3.06 -8.30
CA ASP A 151 -62.89 2.67 -8.59
C ASP A 151 -63.15 2.35 -10.09
N ASN A 152 -62.11 2.18 -10.91
CA ASN A 152 -62.23 1.95 -12.36
C ASN A 152 -61.48 0.69 -12.81
N GLU A 153 -61.96 0.04 -13.87
CA GLU A 153 -61.23 -1.05 -14.54
C GLU A 153 -59.87 -0.56 -15.06
N VAL A 154 -58.82 -1.30 -14.74
CA VAL A 154 -57.45 -1.03 -15.19
C VAL A 154 -57.32 -1.38 -16.68
N ASP A 155 -56.78 -0.45 -17.47
CA ASP A 155 -56.39 -0.70 -18.86
C ASP A 155 -55.17 -1.64 -18.89
N GLU A 156 -55.43 -2.94 -18.84
CA GLU A 156 -54.42 -4.00 -18.82
C GLU A 156 -53.48 -3.92 -20.03
N LEU A 157 -54.01 -3.55 -21.21
CA LEU A 157 -53.23 -3.46 -22.45
C LEU A 157 -52.19 -2.34 -22.36
N LYS A 158 -52.58 -1.17 -21.88
CA LYS A 158 -51.70 -0.01 -21.67
C LYS A 158 -50.73 -0.21 -20.51
N LEU A 159 -51.16 -0.86 -19.44
CA LEU A 159 -50.29 -1.29 -18.34
C LEU A 159 -49.20 -2.25 -18.85
N MET A 160 -49.58 -3.23 -19.66
CA MET A 160 -48.65 -4.16 -20.31
C MET A 160 -47.78 -3.48 -21.37
N GLU A 161 -48.24 -2.43 -22.05
CA GLU A 161 -47.38 -1.61 -22.92
C GLU A 161 -46.27 -0.93 -22.12
N TYR A 162 -46.61 -0.27 -20.99
CA TYR A 162 -45.62 0.38 -20.14
C TYR A 162 -44.59 -0.60 -19.55
N PHE A 163 -45.02 -1.78 -19.09
CA PHE A 163 -44.08 -2.82 -18.65
C PHE A 163 -43.24 -3.40 -19.81
N SER A 164 -43.82 -3.55 -21.01
CA SER A 164 -43.11 -3.99 -22.21
C SER A 164 -42.03 -3.00 -22.66
N ASP A 165 -42.35 -1.70 -22.69
CA ASP A 165 -41.39 -0.63 -23.01
C ASP A 165 -40.32 -0.45 -21.91
N THR A 166 -40.69 -0.63 -20.64
CA THR A 166 -39.72 -0.68 -19.53
C THR A 166 -38.73 -1.85 -19.72
N GLY A 167 -39.22 -3.05 -20.05
CA GLY A 167 -38.39 -4.23 -20.32
C GLY A 167 -37.46 -4.04 -21.52
N LYS A 168 -37.95 -3.46 -22.62
CA LYS A 168 -37.15 -3.05 -23.79
C LYS A 168 -35.98 -2.15 -23.39
N LEU A 169 -36.25 -1.09 -22.64
CA LEU A 169 -35.21 -0.14 -22.22
C LEU A 169 -34.20 -0.77 -21.24
N LEU A 170 -34.64 -1.62 -20.31
CA LEU A 170 -33.75 -2.33 -19.38
C LEU A 170 -32.84 -3.36 -20.07
N THR A 171 -33.36 -4.07 -21.09
CA THR A 171 -32.54 -5.01 -21.89
C THR A 171 -31.54 -4.27 -22.79
N GLU A 172 -31.90 -3.11 -23.34
CA GLU A 172 -30.98 -2.20 -24.04
C GLU A 172 -29.85 -1.70 -23.11
N ILE A 173 -30.16 -1.28 -21.87
CA ILE A 173 -29.14 -0.84 -20.88
C ILE A 173 -28.15 -1.97 -20.59
N PHE A 174 -28.62 -3.22 -20.45
CA PHE A 174 -27.76 -4.39 -20.26
C PHE A 174 -26.84 -4.64 -21.48
N HIS A 175 -27.37 -4.47 -22.69
CA HIS A 175 -26.60 -4.58 -23.93
C HIS A 175 -25.53 -3.47 -24.03
N GLN A 176 -25.91 -2.21 -23.78
CA GLN A 176 -25.01 -1.05 -23.75
C GLN A 176 -23.86 -1.25 -22.75
N HIS A 177 -24.13 -1.73 -21.54
CA HIS A 177 -23.08 -2.07 -20.57
C HIS A 177 -22.16 -3.20 -21.04
N SER A 178 -22.64 -4.13 -21.85
CA SER A 178 -21.83 -5.19 -22.45
C SER A 178 -20.93 -4.65 -23.59
N ILE A 179 -21.43 -3.74 -24.43
CA ILE A 179 -20.60 -2.97 -25.37
C ILE A 179 -19.54 -2.15 -24.61
N ALA A 180 -19.91 -1.47 -23.52
CA ALA A 180 -18.99 -0.70 -22.70
C ALA A 180 -17.81 -1.56 -22.23
N ARG A 181 -18.09 -2.75 -21.70
CA ARG A 181 -17.09 -3.71 -21.24
C ARG A 181 -16.17 -4.19 -22.37
N LYS A 182 -16.70 -4.45 -23.58
CA LYS A 182 -15.86 -4.69 -24.78
C LYS A 182 -14.94 -3.48 -25.05
N SER A 183 -15.51 -2.27 -25.11
CA SER A 183 -14.78 -1.03 -25.45
C SER A 183 -13.63 -0.71 -24.48
N TYR A 184 -13.71 -1.11 -23.21
CA TYR A 184 -12.63 -0.93 -22.23
C TYR A 184 -11.53 -2.00 -22.31
N ILE A 185 -11.85 -3.20 -22.80
CA ILE A 185 -10.94 -4.36 -22.77
C ILE A 185 -10.26 -4.59 -24.14
N THR A 186 -10.97 -4.45 -25.26
CA THR A 186 -10.38 -4.58 -26.62
C THR A 186 -9.16 -3.67 -26.84
N PRO A 187 -9.08 -2.42 -26.34
CA PRO A 187 -7.90 -1.57 -26.48
C PRO A 187 -6.59 -2.19 -25.96
N VAL A 188 -6.66 -3.09 -24.97
CA VAL A 188 -5.50 -3.77 -24.36
C VAL A 188 -4.95 -4.91 -25.25
N MET A 189 -5.75 -5.39 -26.21
CA MET A 189 -5.37 -6.53 -27.07
C MET A 189 -4.36 -6.15 -28.17
N LYS A 190 -3.73 -7.17 -28.79
CA LYS A 190 -2.86 -6.98 -29.96
C LYS A 190 -3.69 -6.57 -31.19
N LYS A 191 -3.14 -5.73 -32.07
CA LYS A 191 -3.85 -5.19 -33.25
C LYS A 191 -4.55 -6.24 -34.10
N GLY A 192 -3.88 -7.34 -34.47
CA GLY A 192 -4.49 -8.42 -35.28
C GLY A 192 -5.66 -9.15 -34.61
N VAL A 193 -5.79 -9.09 -33.27
CA VAL A 193 -6.91 -9.69 -32.54
C VAL A 193 -8.11 -8.74 -32.45
N LYS A 194 -7.89 -7.41 -32.38
CA LYS A 194 -8.97 -6.41 -32.27
C LYS A 194 -9.96 -6.53 -33.43
N ASN A 195 -9.43 -6.50 -34.65
CA ASN A 195 -10.21 -6.55 -35.89
C ASN A 195 -11.08 -7.82 -36.06
N LEU A 196 -10.84 -8.89 -35.29
CA LEU A 196 -11.72 -10.06 -35.22
C LEU A 196 -12.73 -9.90 -34.08
N VAL A 197 -12.25 -9.51 -32.89
CA VAL A 197 -13.03 -9.43 -31.65
C VAL A 197 -14.18 -8.42 -31.73
N ASP A 198 -14.04 -7.37 -32.53
CA ASP A 198 -15.08 -6.35 -32.71
C ASP A 198 -16.36 -6.87 -33.41
N PHE A 199 -16.31 -8.02 -34.10
CA PHE A 199 -17.45 -8.61 -34.83
C PHE A 199 -18.11 -9.83 -34.14
N ILE A 200 -17.61 -10.29 -32.98
CA ILE A 200 -18.15 -11.49 -32.32
C ILE A 200 -19.43 -11.12 -31.53
N PRO A 201 -20.57 -11.84 -31.67
CA PRO A 201 -21.77 -11.60 -30.86
C PRO A 201 -21.54 -11.82 -29.36
N LEU A 202 -22.52 -11.44 -28.54
CA LEU A 202 -22.50 -11.68 -27.09
C LEU A 202 -23.13 -13.04 -26.76
N ASP A 203 -22.39 -13.87 -26.03
CA ASP A 203 -22.86 -15.12 -25.43
C ASP A 203 -22.68 -15.04 -23.90
N GLU A 204 -22.73 -16.20 -23.23
CA GLU A 204 -22.29 -16.40 -21.85
C GLU A 204 -20.94 -15.71 -21.54
N TRP A 205 -20.04 -15.69 -22.54
CA TRP A 205 -18.76 -15.00 -22.48
C TRP A 205 -18.79 -13.72 -23.33
N LEU A 206 -18.22 -12.63 -22.79
CA LEU A 206 -18.18 -11.27 -23.39
C LEU A 206 -17.60 -11.21 -24.83
N TYR A 207 -16.88 -12.25 -25.25
CA TYR A 207 -16.23 -12.37 -26.56
C TYR A 207 -16.51 -13.72 -27.24
N GLY A 208 -17.62 -14.38 -26.89
CA GLY A 208 -18.03 -15.66 -27.45
C GLY A 208 -17.22 -16.87 -26.93
N ASN A 209 -17.89 -18.03 -26.86
CA ASN A 209 -17.29 -19.26 -26.32
C ASN A 209 -16.15 -19.79 -27.22
N LYS A 210 -16.12 -19.42 -28.50
CA LYS A 210 -15.15 -19.86 -29.53
C LYS A 210 -13.91 -18.97 -29.68
N LEU A 211 -13.74 -17.93 -28.84
CA LEU A 211 -12.60 -16.99 -28.92
C LEU A 211 -11.23 -17.70 -28.98
N ALA A 212 -11.07 -18.80 -28.24
CA ALA A 212 -9.82 -19.57 -28.20
C ALA A 212 -9.48 -20.30 -29.50
N GLU A 213 -10.46 -20.51 -30.38
CA GLU A 213 -10.33 -21.15 -31.69
C GLU A 213 -9.99 -20.10 -32.75
N GLN A 214 -10.76 -19.02 -32.79
CA GLN A 214 -10.52 -17.86 -33.67
C GLN A 214 -9.15 -17.20 -33.41
N ILE A 215 -8.68 -17.16 -32.16
CA ILE A 215 -7.31 -16.71 -31.83
C ILE A 215 -6.21 -17.68 -32.32
N LYS A 216 -6.53 -18.95 -32.64
CA LYS A 216 -5.61 -19.86 -33.36
C LYS A 216 -5.66 -19.59 -34.86
N GLU A 217 -6.86 -19.43 -35.43
CA GLU A 217 -7.08 -19.10 -36.85
C GLU A 217 -6.38 -17.80 -37.25
N VAL A 218 -6.53 -16.73 -36.47
CA VAL A 218 -5.81 -15.46 -36.71
C VAL A 218 -4.29 -15.66 -36.67
N LYS A 219 -3.75 -16.60 -35.89
CA LYS A 219 -2.31 -16.89 -35.86
C LYS A 219 -1.86 -17.76 -37.02
N THR A 220 -2.66 -18.72 -37.48
CA THR A 220 -2.34 -19.50 -38.68
C THR A 220 -2.43 -18.61 -39.93
N ILE A 221 -3.39 -17.69 -39.99
CA ILE A 221 -3.51 -16.66 -41.03
C ILE A 221 -2.36 -15.64 -40.93
N GLU A 222 -2.04 -15.08 -39.76
CA GLU A 222 -0.87 -14.18 -39.59
C GLU A 222 0.44 -14.87 -40.00
N SER A 223 0.58 -16.18 -39.78
CA SER A 223 1.72 -16.99 -40.20
C SER A 223 1.73 -17.24 -41.71
N ALA A 224 0.60 -17.66 -42.30
CA ALA A 224 0.45 -17.85 -43.75
C ALA A 224 0.68 -16.54 -44.51
N CYS A 225 0.13 -15.42 -44.05
CA CYS A 225 0.36 -14.09 -44.62
C CYS A 225 1.78 -13.53 -44.37
N GLN A 226 2.57 -14.11 -43.46
CA GLN A 226 4.02 -13.85 -43.38
C GLN A 226 4.78 -14.65 -44.42
N ASN A 227 4.37 -15.90 -44.71
CA ASN A 227 4.97 -16.73 -45.75
C ASN A 227 4.59 -16.30 -47.18
N LEU A 228 3.40 -15.73 -47.38
CA LEU A 228 2.92 -15.16 -48.65
C LEU A 228 3.52 -13.78 -48.97
N LYS A 229 4.18 -13.13 -48.00
CA LYS A 229 4.91 -11.88 -48.26
C LYS A 229 6.27 -12.18 -48.85
N SER A 230 6.35 -12.05 -50.17
CA SER A 230 7.63 -11.92 -50.89
C SER A 230 8.51 -10.84 -50.24
N ALA A 231 9.83 -11.00 -50.35
CA ALA A 231 10.82 -10.12 -49.74
C ALA A 231 10.95 -8.78 -50.52
N ASP A 232 9.88 -7.99 -50.50
CA ASP A 232 9.68 -6.88 -51.41
C ASP A 232 10.61 -5.69 -51.10
N LYS A 233 11.57 -5.46 -52.00
CA LYS A 233 12.57 -4.38 -51.90
C LYS A 233 11.92 -3.05 -52.27
N SER A 234 11.04 -2.55 -51.41
CA SER A 234 10.38 -1.25 -51.59
C SER A 234 11.41 -0.11 -51.78
N VAL A 235 11.47 0.40 -53.01
CA VAL A 235 12.48 1.35 -53.49
C VAL A 235 12.26 2.72 -52.82
N LYS A 236 13.35 3.32 -52.31
CA LYS A 236 13.35 4.73 -51.90
C LYS A 236 13.24 5.64 -53.12
N LYS A 237 12.04 6.14 -53.42
CA LYS A 237 11.90 7.31 -54.32
C LYS A 237 12.52 8.55 -53.65
N PRO A 238 13.40 9.30 -54.32
CA PRO A 238 13.88 10.58 -53.81
C PRO A 238 12.79 11.65 -54.00
N SER A 239 12.39 12.31 -52.92
CA SER A 239 11.59 13.53 -53.03
C SER A 239 12.50 14.68 -53.44
N GLN A 240 12.14 15.38 -54.52
CA GLN A 240 12.94 16.47 -55.07
C GLN A 240 12.94 17.66 -54.10
N ARG A 241 14.14 18.11 -53.72
CA ARG A 241 14.32 19.33 -52.92
C ARG A 241 14.52 20.50 -53.86
N LEU A 242 13.46 21.29 -54.08
CA LEU A 242 13.55 22.54 -54.84
C LEU A 242 14.68 23.41 -54.25
N GLN A 243 15.65 23.74 -55.09
CA GLN A 243 16.66 24.75 -54.76
C GLN A 243 16.04 26.12 -54.99
N PHE A 244 16.02 26.96 -53.96
CA PHE A 244 16.01 28.40 -54.16
C PHE A 244 17.34 28.94 -53.67
N GLN A 245 18.14 29.49 -54.58
CA GLN A 245 19.36 30.22 -54.23
C GLN A 245 18.96 31.62 -53.75
N GLY A 246 19.68 32.14 -52.75
CA GLY A 246 19.40 33.46 -52.17
C GLY A 246 20.54 33.89 -51.26
N ASN A 247 21.56 34.51 -51.83
CA ASN A 247 22.69 35.05 -51.07
C ASN A 247 22.26 36.29 -50.26
N SER A 248 22.64 36.36 -48.98
CA SER A 248 23.04 37.62 -48.36
C SER A 248 24.08 37.39 -47.26
N ARG A 249 24.87 38.42 -46.97
CA ARG A 249 26.09 38.37 -46.13
C ARG A 249 25.82 38.93 -44.73
N SER A 250 26.37 38.30 -43.69
CA SER A 250 26.94 39.00 -42.51
C SER A 250 27.73 38.04 -41.59
N PRO A 251 28.72 38.54 -40.81
CA PRO A 251 29.65 37.73 -40.00
C PRO A 251 29.12 37.37 -38.59
N PRO A 252 29.78 36.47 -37.84
CA PRO A 252 29.21 35.90 -36.61
C PRO A 252 29.40 36.76 -35.36
N ALA A 253 28.42 36.73 -34.46
CA ALA A 253 28.50 37.27 -33.10
C ALA A 253 28.27 36.17 -32.06
N ASN A 254 29.18 36.04 -31.09
CA ASN A 254 29.04 35.09 -29.99
C ASN A 254 28.06 35.60 -28.93
N TYR A 255 27.03 34.83 -28.60
CA TYR A 255 26.44 34.87 -27.26
C TYR A 255 26.02 33.47 -26.80
N ARG A 256 26.50 33.07 -25.61
CA ARG A 256 26.04 31.85 -24.94
C ARG A 256 24.76 32.17 -24.19
N GLN A 257 23.70 31.37 -24.38
CA GLN A 257 22.97 30.80 -23.24
C GLN A 257 22.00 29.66 -23.61
N MET A 258 21.80 28.78 -22.62
CA MET A 258 20.69 27.85 -22.39
C MET A 258 20.18 26.92 -23.53
N GLY A 259 20.35 25.62 -23.28
CA GLY A 259 19.19 24.70 -23.28
C GLY A 259 18.79 23.96 -24.56
N THR A 260 19.30 22.74 -24.73
CA THR A 260 18.46 21.53 -24.91
C THR A 260 19.30 20.25 -24.80
N SER A 261 18.66 19.13 -24.44
CA SER A 261 19.34 17.85 -24.17
C SER A 261 19.59 17.03 -25.44
N ASN A 262 20.85 16.73 -25.73
CA ASN A 262 21.24 15.74 -26.73
C ASN A 262 20.72 14.33 -26.36
N GLN A 263 19.73 13.79 -27.08
CA GLN A 263 19.28 12.41 -26.90
C GLN A 263 20.36 11.44 -27.38
N ARG A 264 20.95 10.67 -26.46
CA ARG A 264 22.00 9.69 -26.79
C ARG A 264 21.36 8.36 -27.24
N LYS A 265 21.86 7.81 -28.36
CA LYS A 265 21.34 6.61 -29.03
C LYS A 265 21.25 5.41 -28.08
N THR A 266 20.08 4.75 -28.04
CA THR A 266 19.86 3.53 -27.25
C THR A 266 20.50 2.30 -27.91
N LEU A 267 21.36 1.60 -27.17
CA LEU A 267 21.92 0.31 -27.61
C LEU A 267 20.85 -0.80 -27.55
N ARG A 268 20.70 -1.58 -28.62
CA ARG A 268 19.80 -2.74 -28.65
C ARG A 268 20.41 -3.91 -27.88
N PHE A 269 19.77 -4.35 -26.81
CA PHE A 269 20.05 -5.64 -26.17
C PHE A 269 19.14 -6.73 -26.74
N LYS A 270 19.69 -7.93 -27.01
CA LYS A 270 18.88 -9.10 -27.42
C LYS A 270 18.11 -9.64 -26.19
N PRO A 271 16.84 -10.05 -26.32
CA PRO A 271 16.13 -10.72 -25.23
C PRO A 271 16.74 -12.10 -24.97
N LYS A 272 17.04 -12.41 -23.70
CA LYS A 272 17.36 -13.78 -23.25
C LYS A 272 16.07 -14.52 -22.92
N TYR A 273 16.08 -15.84 -23.10
CA TYR A 273 14.93 -16.72 -22.89
C TYR A 273 14.24 -16.51 -21.53
N GLN A 274 12.90 -16.44 -21.56
CA GLN A 274 12.09 -16.52 -20.35
C GLN A 274 12.08 -17.97 -19.84
N ARG A 275 12.45 -18.17 -18.58
CA ARG A 275 12.04 -19.36 -17.80
C ARG A 275 10.71 -19.04 -17.08
N PRO A 276 9.85 -20.03 -16.82
CA PRO A 276 8.52 -19.81 -16.27
C PRO A 276 8.56 -19.16 -14.87
N SER A 277 7.52 -18.37 -14.57
CA SER A 277 7.44 -17.53 -13.37
C SER A 277 7.10 -18.34 -12.11
N GLN A 278 8.09 -18.55 -11.24
CA GLN A 278 7.79 -18.83 -9.83
C GLN A 278 7.21 -17.57 -9.15
N LYS A 279 6.14 -17.73 -8.37
CA LYS A 279 5.46 -16.65 -7.65
C LYS A 279 6.33 -16.12 -6.50
N SER A 280 7.16 -15.10 -6.75
CA SER A 280 8.05 -14.48 -5.76
C SER A 280 7.32 -13.50 -4.81
N GLY A 281 6.30 -14.00 -4.10
CA GLY A 281 5.54 -13.26 -3.09
C GLY A 281 6.31 -13.02 -1.78
N GLN A 282 7.49 -12.38 -1.84
CA GLN A 282 8.23 -11.95 -0.64
C GLN A 282 7.73 -10.59 -0.16
N GLU A 283 6.71 -10.63 0.69
CA GLU A 283 5.98 -9.46 1.18
C GLU A 283 6.69 -8.68 2.31
N ARG A 284 6.16 -7.49 2.63
CA ARG A 284 6.72 -6.55 3.61
C ARG A 284 6.62 -7.05 5.06
N THR A 285 7.56 -7.89 5.50
CA THR A 285 7.67 -8.44 6.86
C THR A 285 7.39 -7.42 7.98
N GLN A 286 8.15 -6.31 8.02
CA GLN A 286 8.03 -5.32 9.11
C GLN A 286 6.67 -4.64 9.24
N THR A 287 5.94 -4.40 8.15
CA THR A 287 4.59 -3.79 8.25
C THR A 287 3.61 -4.84 8.74
N LYS A 288 3.71 -6.06 8.16
CA LYS A 288 2.91 -7.21 8.59
C LYS A 288 3.09 -7.52 10.06
N ASP A 289 4.26 -7.33 10.68
CA ASP A 289 4.42 -7.62 12.11
C ASP A 289 3.74 -6.59 13.04
N SER A 290 3.66 -5.32 12.64
CA SER A 290 2.79 -4.35 13.32
C SER A 290 1.30 -4.63 13.05
N GLU A 291 0.94 -4.89 11.79
CA GLU A 291 -0.44 -5.13 11.36
C GLU A 291 -1.01 -6.42 11.99
N LYS A 292 -0.24 -7.52 12.06
CA LYS A 292 -0.58 -8.75 12.81
C LYS A 292 -0.87 -8.46 14.28
N ASN A 293 -0.12 -7.58 14.94
CA ASN A 293 -0.33 -7.28 16.36
C ASN A 293 -1.60 -6.43 16.56
N SER A 294 -1.85 -5.47 15.65
CA SER A 294 -3.10 -4.73 15.58
C SER A 294 -4.30 -5.65 15.32
N LEU A 295 -4.20 -6.59 14.36
CA LEU A 295 -5.23 -7.59 14.06
C LEU A 295 -5.49 -8.52 15.24
N LYS A 296 -4.46 -9.03 15.92
CA LYS A 296 -4.63 -9.84 17.14
C LYS A 296 -5.41 -9.08 18.22
N GLN A 297 -5.13 -7.79 18.41
CA GLN A 297 -5.84 -6.95 19.36
C GLN A 297 -7.29 -6.68 18.93
N CYS A 298 -7.55 -6.57 17.62
CA CYS A 298 -8.89 -6.46 17.06
C CYS A 298 -9.68 -7.76 17.24
N TRP A 299 -9.11 -8.93 16.90
CA TRP A 299 -9.71 -10.25 17.14
C TRP A 299 -10.02 -10.53 18.62
N SER A 300 -9.17 -10.09 19.56
CA SER A 300 -9.52 -10.16 20.98
C SER A 300 -10.77 -9.34 21.29
N PHE A 301 -10.84 -8.10 20.80
CA PHE A 301 -12.00 -7.22 21.02
C PHE A 301 -13.28 -7.74 20.34
N THR A 302 -13.22 -8.19 19.08
CA THR A 302 -14.41 -8.70 18.39
C THR A 302 -14.89 -10.02 19.00
N LYS A 303 -13.99 -10.88 19.50
CA LYS A 303 -14.36 -12.07 20.28
C LYS A 303 -14.94 -11.72 21.66
N GLU A 304 -14.38 -10.73 22.37
CA GLU A 304 -14.89 -10.22 23.65
C GLU A 304 -16.30 -9.61 23.52
N ARG A 305 -16.72 -9.21 22.32
CA ARG A 305 -18.00 -8.54 22.04
C ARG A 305 -18.96 -9.29 21.10
N ASN A 306 -18.59 -10.50 20.66
CA ASN A 306 -19.32 -11.29 19.67
C ASN A 306 -19.66 -10.52 18.37
N TYR A 307 -18.67 -9.82 17.82
CA TYR A 307 -18.78 -9.12 16.53
C TYR A 307 -18.04 -9.88 15.41
N ASP A 308 -18.57 -9.83 14.19
CA ASP A 308 -17.79 -10.15 13.00
C ASP A 308 -16.76 -9.02 12.71
N ILE A 309 -15.57 -9.42 12.24
CA ILE A 309 -14.48 -8.54 11.80
C ILE A 309 -14.51 -8.25 10.29
N HIS A 310 -15.24 -9.05 9.50
CA HIS A 310 -15.35 -8.84 8.06
C HIS A 310 -16.48 -7.85 7.72
N ASN A 311 -17.62 -7.95 8.42
CA ASN A 311 -18.73 -7.02 8.41
C ASN A 311 -18.72 -6.11 9.68
N THR A 312 -17.84 -5.09 9.68
CA THR A 312 -17.61 -4.20 10.84
C THR A 312 -17.85 -2.72 10.51
N ASP A 313 -19.07 -2.27 10.78
CA ASP A 313 -19.53 -0.87 10.78
C ASP A 313 -18.60 0.16 11.46
N GLU A 314 -18.64 1.42 11.00
CA GLU A 314 -17.80 2.55 11.45
C GLU A 314 -17.85 2.75 12.98
N PHE A 315 -19.02 2.60 13.61
CA PHE A 315 -19.17 2.79 15.06
C PHE A 315 -18.40 1.73 15.85
N LYS A 316 -18.40 0.46 15.42
CA LYS A 316 -17.62 -0.64 16.03
C LYS A 316 -16.12 -0.39 15.90
N ILE A 317 -15.66 0.13 14.76
CA ILE A 317 -14.27 0.51 14.52
C ILE A 317 -13.85 1.66 15.45
N ILE A 318 -14.72 2.67 15.60
CA ILE A 318 -14.48 3.80 16.50
C ILE A 318 -14.50 3.37 17.97
N GLU A 319 -15.34 2.41 18.37
CA GLU A 319 -15.30 1.84 19.72
C GLU A 319 -13.95 1.16 19.99
N PHE A 320 -13.50 0.27 19.09
CA PHE A 320 -12.19 -0.38 19.22
C PHE A 320 -11.04 0.65 19.32
N LEU A 321 -11.01 1.63 18.41
CA LEU A 321 -9.98 2.68 18.42
C LEU A 321 -10.07 3.56 19.69
N THR A 322 -11.27 3.78 20.23
CA THR A 322 -11.50 4.48 21.51
C THR A 322 -10.97 3.67 22.69
N LEU A 323 -11.27 2.37 22.76
CA LEU A 323 -10.74 1.44 23.76
C LEU A 323 -9.21 1.39 23.69
N ARG A 324 -8.62 1.34 22.49
CA ARG A 324 -7.17 1.39 22.28
C ARG A 324 -6.57 2.73 22.71
N PHE A 325 -7.23 3.86 22.43
CA PHE A 325 -6.82 5.18 22.92
C PHE A 325 -6.91 5.26 24.45
N ASN A 326 -7.94 4.70 25.08
CA ASN A 326 -8.10 4.66 26.54
C ASN A 326 -7.02 3.77 27.18
N LYS A 327 -6.66 2.63 26.57
CA LYS A 327 -5.48 1.81 26.90
C LYS A 327 -4.12 2.51 26.59
N GLY A 328 -4.09 3.84 26.41
CA GLY A 328 -2.87 4.64 26.30
C GLY A 328 -2.21 4.69 24.90
N CYS A 329 -2.82 4.12 23.87
CA CYS A 329 -2.21 4.09 22.53
C CYS A 329 -1.95 5.50 21.97
N LYS A 330 -0.86 5.64 21.22
CA LYS A 330 -0.48 6.87 20.51
C LYS A 330 -1.09 6.85 19.10
N TYR A 331 -1.31 8.02 18.51
CA TYR A 331 -1.88 8.16 17.15
C TYR A 331 -1.21 7.25 16.11
N GLY A 332 0.12 7.07 16.16
CA GLY A 332 0.84 6.17 15.24
C GLY A 332 0.40 4.70 15.37
N THR A 333 0.18 4.22 16.60
CA THR A 333 -0.38 2.88 16.86
C THR A 333 -1.82 2.80 16.38
N LEU A 334 -2.65 3.80 16.68
CA LEU A 334 -4.05 3.86 16.26
C LEU A 334 -4.20 3.94 14.72
N ASN A 335 -3.23 4.53 14.03
CA ASN A 335 -3.18 4.55 12.57
C ASN A 335 -2.78 3.19 11.99
N SER A 336 -1.92 2.42 12.67
CA SER A 336 -1.67 1.01 12.32
C SER A 336 -2.89 0.14 12.62
N ASP A 337 -3.59 0.39 13.74
CA ASP A 337 -4.84 -0.29 14.09
C ASP A 337 -5.92 -0.02 13.03
N LYS A 338 -6.13 1.24 12.63
CA LYS A 338 -7.03 1.64 11.53
C LYS A 338 -6.69 0.94 10.21
N ALA A 339 -5.40 0.93 9.84
CA ALA A 339 -4.94 0.35 8.57
C ALA A 339 -5.01 -1.19 8.57
N ALA A 340 -4.86 -1.82 9.73
CA ALA A 340 -5.00 -3.27 9.89
C ALA A 340 -6.45 -3.72 9.71
N ILE A 341 -7.42 -3.00 10.29
CA ILE A 341 -8.85 -3.29 10.11
C ILE A 341 -9.25 -3.16 8.63
N ALA A 342 -8.79 -2.09 7.98
CA ALA A 342 -9.02 -1.83 6.54
C ALA A 342 -8.38 -2.84 5.57
N LEU A 343 -7.68 -3.86 6.07
CA LEU A 343 -7.15 -4.99 5.30
C LEU A 343 -8.00 -6.27 5.47
N VAL A 344 -9.04 -6.24 6.31
CA VAL A 344 -9.84 -7.41 6.72
C VAL A 344 -11.35 -7.17 6.60
N THR A 345 -11.82 -5.93 6.76
CA THR A 345 -13.20 -5.53 6.45
C THR A 345 -13.46 -5.53 4.94
N TYR A 346 -14.69 -5.85 4.53
CA TYR A 346 -15.10 -5.74 3.10
C TYR A 346 -15.16 -4.27 2.64
N GLU A 347 -15.62 -3.37 3.51
CA GLU A 347 -15.71 -1.94 3.25
C GLU A 347 -14.55 -1.15 3.87
N ASN A 348 -14.16 -0.04 3.23
CA ASN A 348 -13.02 0.78 3.64
C ASN A 348 -13.43 1.96 4.54
N HIS A 349 -14.06 1.63 5.67
CA HIS A 349 -14.45 2.58 6.71
C HIS A 349 -13.31 3.47 7.23
N SER A 350 -12.07 3.05 6.97
CA SER A 350 -10.87 3.81 7.32
C SER A 350 -10.85 5.24 6.73
N GLU A 351 -11.51 5.46 5.59
CA GLU A 351 -11.57 6.76 4.91
C GLU A 351 -12.86 7.56 5.18
N GLU A 352 -13.71 7.10 6.09
CA GLU A 352 -14.97 7.75 6.43
C GLU A 352 -14.84 8.95 7.39
N LYS A 353 -15.96 9.65 7.56
CA LYS A 353 -16.04 10.99 8.15
C LYS A 353 -15.84 10.96 9.66
N LEU A 354 -16.37 9.96 10.38
CA LEU A 354 -16.23 9.89 11.84
C LEU A 354 -14.85 9.35 12.22
N THR A 355 -14.31 8.38 11.48
CA THR A 355 -12.98 7.80 11.65
C THR A 355 -11.89 8.84 11.39
N LYS A 356 -12.02 9.65 10.32
CA LYS A 356 -11.14 10.82 10.09
C LYS A 356 -11.25 11.87 11.20
N ARG A 357 -12.46 12.16 11.69
CA ARG A 357 -12.67 13.07 12.84
C ARG A 357 -12.05 12.52 14.13
N PHE A 358 -12.21 11.23 14.41
CA PHE A 358 -11.62 10.54 15.56
C PHE A 358 -10.09 10.62 15.53
N MET A 359 -9.46 10.29 14.40
CA MET A 359 -8.00 10.38 14.26
C MET A 359 -7.50 11.82 14.44
N ARG A 360 -8.20 12.83 13.89
CA ARG A 360 -7.89 14.25 14.14
C ARG A 360 -8.07 14.63 15.62
N GLY A 361 -9.07 14.07 16.29
CA GLY A 361 -9.34 14.24 17.72
C GLY A 361 -8.28 13.63 18.63
N THR A 362 -7.83 12.40 18.35
CA THR A 362 -6.74 11.76 19.10
C THR A 362 -5.40 12.46 18.88
N PHE A 363 -5.14 13.01 17.69
CA PHE A 363 -3.99 13.89 17.46
C PHE A 363 -4.09 15.18 18.28
N LYS A 364 -5.25 15.85 18.31
CA LYS A 364 -5.46 17.05 19.16
C LYS A 364 -5.26 16.75 20.66
N LYS A 365 -5.81 15.63 21.17
CA LYS A 365 -5.66 15.23 22.58
C LYS A 365 -4.27 14.71 22.93
N ARG A 366 -3.52 14.12 21.99
CA ARG A 366 -2.18 13.54 22.19
C ARG A 366 -1.28 13.82 20.98
N PRO A 367 -0.76 15.06 20.81
CA PRO A 367 -0.02 15.45 19.61
C PRO A 367 1.30 14.68 19.46
N VAL A 368 1.51 14.09 18.28
CA VAL A 368 2.75 13.36 17.97
C VAL A 368 3.84 14.36 17.59
N ARG A 369 4.70 14.71 18.56
CA ARG A 369 5.95 15.42 18.29
C ARG A 369 6.91 14.51 17.50
N ALA A 370 7.69 15.09 16.59
CA ALA A 370 8.80 14.38 15.94
C ALA A 370 9.81 13.93 17.01
N LYS A 371 10.36 12.71 16.90
CA LYS A 371 11.27 12.16 17.93
C LYS A 371 12.52 13.05 18.13
N TYR A 372 13.03 13.61 17.04
CA TYR A 372 14.16 14.53 17.03
C TYR A 372 13.69 15.87 16.42
N PRO A 373 13.56 16.95 17.21
CA PRO A 373 13.25 18.29 16.70
C PRO A 373 14.50 18.96 16.13
N THR A 374 15.67 18.66 16.69
CA THR A 374 17.01 19.05 16.26
C THR A 374 17.85 17.79 15.99
N THR A 375 19.09 17.95 15.53
CA THR A 375 20.09 16.88 15.47
C THR A 375 21.42 17.33 16.09
N TRP A 376 22.29 16.38 16.41
CA TRP A 376 23.63 16.66 16.95
C TRP A 376 24.64 16.89 15.83
N ASP A 377 25.72 17.62 16.12
CA ASP A 377 26.81 17.84 15.15
C ASP A 377 27.68 16.58 15.01
N ALA A 378 27.80 16.09 13.78
CA ALA A 378 28.64 14.96 13.42
C ALA A 378 30.14 15.19 13.70
N ASN A 379 30.61 16.43 13.78
CA ASN A 379 32.02 16.75 14.07
C ASN A 379 32.49 16.11 15.39
N ARG A 380 31.66 16.10 16.45
CA ARG A 380 31.98 15.46 17.74
C ARG A 380 32.32 13.98 17.62
N VAL A 381 31.68 13.26 16.70
CA VAL A 381 32.00 11.85 16.44
C VAL A 381 33.31 11.70 15.64
N HIS A 382 33.63 12.65 14.76
CA HIS A 382 34.92 12.67 14.06
C HIS A 382 36.08 13.05 15.00
N GLU A 383 35.89 14.03 15.88
CA GLU A 383 36.82 14.42 16.96
C GLU A 383 37.09 13.24 17.91
N TYR A 384 36.04 12.60 18.42
CA TYR A 384 36.19 11.40 19.26
C TYR A 384 36.93 10.26 18.52
N ILE A 385 36.70 10.09 17.21
CA ILE A 385 37.42 9.10 16.40
C ILE A 385 38.92 9.43 16.25
N ASP A 386 39.31 10.70 16.24
CA ASP A 386 40.72 11.10 16.19
C ASP A 386 41.44 10.90 17.53
N THR A 387 40.73 10.93 18.65
CA THR A 387 41.29 10.58 19.98
C THR A 387 41.51 9.08 20.19
N MET A 388 41.14 8.22 19.23
CA MET A 388 41.29 6.77 19.37
C MET A 388 42.70 6.29 19.04
N PRO A 389 43.22 5.28 19.78
CA PRO A 389 44.39 4.53 19.32
C PRO A 389 44.06 3.73 18.05
N ASP A 390 45.11 3.26 17.37
CA ASP A 390 44.99 2.41 16.18
C ASP A 390 44.01 1.25 16.35
N ILE A 391 43.29 0.95 15.27
CA ILE A 391 42.26 -0.10 15.23
C ILE A 391 42.79 -1.47 15.65
N SER A 392 44.06 -1.78 15.37
CA SER A 392 44.75 -3.01 15.81
C SER A 392 44.86 -3.16 17.34
N LYS A 393 44.71 -2.07 18.10
CA LYS A 393 44.72 -2.04 19.58
C LYS A 393 43.31 -1.98 20.18
N LEU A 394 42.26 -1.91 19.35
CA LEU A 394 40.86 -1.80 19.80
C LEU A 394 40.15 -3.16 19.81
N ASN A 395 39.20 -3.32 20.72
CA ASN A 395 38.30 -4.48 20.73
C ASN A 395 37.34 -4.44 19.53
N ILE A 396 37.08 -5.60 18.90
CA ILE A 396 36.16 -5.78 17.76
C ILE A 396 34.84 -5.01 17.96
N LYS A 397 34.25 -5.04 19.16
CA LYS A 397 32.99 -4.33 19.47
C LYS A 397 33.07 -2.80 19.29
N ILE A 398 34.24 -2.20 19.56
CA ILE A 398 34.50 -0.77 19.37
C ILE A 398 34.72 -0.50 17.87
N VAL A 399 35.48 -1.36 17.18
CA VAL A 399 35.73 -1.25 15.74
C VAL A 399 34.43 -1.38 14.93
N SER A 400 33.55 -2.34 15.26
CA SER A 400 32.21 -2.45 14.68
C SER A 400 31.37 -1.20 14.94
N GLY A 401 31.40 -0.65 16.16
CA GLY A 401 30.70 0.60 16.50
C GLY A 401 31.18 1.79 15.66
N LYS A 402 32.50 1.95 15.53
CA LYS A 402 33.15 2.96 14.67
C LYS A 402 32.74 2.79 13.21
N LEU A 403 32.89 1.58 12.66
CA LEU A 403 32.62 1.27 11.27
C LEU A 403 31.14 1.49 10.90
N VAL A 404 30.20 0.95 11.66
CA VAL A 404 28.76 1.15 11.37
C VAL A 404 28.40 2.64 11.45
N THR A 405 28.91 3.37 12.44
CA THR A 405 28.63 4.81 12.58
C THR A 405 29.20 5.61 11.41
N LEU A 406 30.46 5.37 11.03
CA LEU A 406 31.09 5.98 9.85
C LEU A 406 30.38 5.63 8.54
N MET A 407 29.92 4.40 8.36
CA MET A 407 29.15 4.00 7.18
C MET A 407 27.80 4.71 7.09
N ILE A 408 27.09 4.93 8.21
CA ILE A 408 25.85 5.73 8.20
C ILE A 408 26.17 7.22 7.91
N LEU A 409 27.25 7.77 8.48
CA LEU A 409 27.66 9.15 8.23
C LEU A 409 28.00 9.39 6.75
N ALA A 410 28.78 8.51 6.13
CA ALA A 410 29.24 8.68 4.74
C ALA A 410 28.20 8.32 3.67
N THR A 411 27.25 7.40 3.96
CA THR A 411 26.28 6.90 2.95
C THR A 411 24.83 7.26 3.23
N ALA A 412 24.52 7.80 4.43
CA ALA A 412 23.17 8.11 4.87
C ALA A 412 22.14 6.96 4.70
N HIS A 413 22.55 5.69 4.68
CA HIS A 413 21.61 4.56 4.61
C HIS A 413 21.01 4.17 5.98
N ARG A 414 20.12 3.17 5.97
CA ARG A 414 19.49 2.63 7.19
C ARG A 414 20.32 1.46 7.73
N LEU A 415 20.25 1.23 9.04
CA LEU A 415 20.81 0.04 9.70
C LEU A 415 20.40 -1.29 9.05
N GLN A 416 19.19 -1.36 8.46
CA GLN A 416 18.74 -2.53 7.68
C GLN A 416 19.65 -2.80 6.47
N THR A 417 20.00 -1.77 5.70
CA THR A 417 20.87 -1.89 4.52
C THR A 417 22.27 -2.33 4.93
N ILE A 418 22.80 -1.77 6.03
CA ILE A 418 24.15 -2.08 6.53
C ILE A 418 24.24 -3.49 7.12
N ALA A 419 23.17 -3.98 7.76
CA ALA A 419 23.08 -5.36 8.27
C ALA A 419 22.92 -6.43 7.17
N LEU A 420 22.63 -6.03 5.93
CA LEU A 420 22.51 -6.93 4.78
C LEU A 420 23.76 -6.94 3.89
N ILE A 421 24.83 -6.25 4.27
CA ILE A 421 26.07 -6.25 3.48
C ILE A 421 26.72 -7.63 3.53
N ASN A 422 26.77 -8.29 2.37
CA ASN A 422 27.52 -9.50 2.11
C ASN A 422 28.96 -9.14 1.68
N ILE A 423 29.96 -9.82 2.24
CA ILE A 423 31.39 -9.69 1.93
C ILE A 423 31.67 -10.00 0.45
N ASP A 424 30.99 -11.00 -0.13
CA ASP A 424 31.10 -11.37 -1.55
C ASP A 424 30.78 -10.20 -2.51
N ASN A 425 29.95 -9.25 -2.05
CA ASN A 425 29.49 -8.10 -2.83
C ASN A 425 30.32 -6.82 -2.62
N ILE A 426 31.44 -6.90 -1.87
CA ILE A 426 32.38 -5.80 -1.66
C ILE A 426 33.41 -5.80 -2.80
N LYS A 427 33.43 -4.75 -3.62
CA LYS A 427 34.41 -4.53 -4.68
C LYS A 427 35.41 -3.45 -4.27
N ILE A 428 36.66 -3.84 -4.11
CA ILE A 428 37.76 -2.92 -3.79
C ILE A 428 38.36 -2.40 -5.11
N SER A 429 38.74 -1.13 -5.15
CA SER A 429 39.47 -0.49 -6.25
C SER A 429 40.38 0.60 -5.67
N GLU A 430 41.44 0.98 -6.37
CA GLU A 430 42.48 1.90 -5.87
C GLU A 430 41.95 3.23 -5.29
N SER A 431 40.87 3.77 -5.86
CA SER A 431 40.27 5.04 -5.46
C SER A 431 39.10 4.93 -4.47
N ARG A 432 38.44 3.76 -4.38
CA ARG A 432 37.21 3.56 -3.60
C ARG A 432 36.83 2.10 -3.42
N ILE A 433 35.97 1.82 -2.44
CA ILE A 433 35.25 0.55 -2.31
C ILE A 433 33.79 0.77 -2.78
N GLU A 434 33.26 -0.13 -3.60
CA GLU A 434 31.85 -0.19 -3.98
C GLU A 434 31.22 -1.44 -3.36
N ILE A 435 30.14 -1.30 -2.58
CA ILE A 435 29.44 -2.42 -1.94
C ILE A 435 28.03 -2.51 -2.52
N LYS A 436 27.63 -3.67 -3.03
CA LYS A 436 26.28 -3.89 -3.57
C LYS A 436 25.41 -4.65 -2.57
N VAL A 437 24.18 -4.20 -2.37
CA VAL A 437 23.19 -4.88 -1.50
C VAL A 437 22.02 -5.30 -2.37
N PRO A 438 22.09 -6.45 -3.08
CA PRO A 438 21.03 -6.94 -3.96
C PRO A 438 19.74 -7.34 -3.23
N GLU A 439 19.81 -7.56 -1.92
CA GLU A 439 18.71 -7.99 -1.06
C GLU A 439 17.58 -6.94 -0.98
N LEU A 440 16.32 -7.40 -0.96
CA LEU A 440 15.16 -6.51 -0.88
C LEU A 440 15.09 -5.81 0.49
N ILE A 441 15.17 -4.48 0.49
CA ILE A 441 14.98 -3.64 1.68
C ILE A 441 13.63 -2.92 1.67
N LYS A 442 13.23 -2.34 2.81
CA LYS A 442 11.95 -1.63 2.99
C LYS A 442 11.72 -0.44 2.04
N THR A 443 12.73 -0.01 1.29
CA THR A 443 12.66 1.06 0.27
C THR A 443 12.85 0.58 -1.16
N SER A 444 13.11 -0.71 -1.39
CA SER A 444 13.17 -1.28 -2.73
C SER A 444 11.79 -1.21 -3.41
N LYS A 445 11.77 -1.09 -4.74
CA LYS A 445 10.56 -1.01 -5.57
C LYS A 445 10.79 -1.76 -6.88
N THR A 446 9.72 -2.26 -7.50
CA THR A 446 9.77 -2.83 -8.85
C THR A 446 10.39 -1.83 -9.84
N GLY A 447 11.36 -2.28 -10.63
CA GLY A 447 12.08 -1.43 -11.60
C GLY A 447 13.08 -0.43 -11.02
N ALA A 448 13.21 -0.30 -9.70
CA ALA A 448 14.23 0.53 -9.07
C ALA A 448 15.54 -0.23 -8.82
N PHE A 449 16.67 0.45 -8.97
CA PHE A 449 17.97 -0.09 -8.59
C PHE A 449 18.06 -0.33 -7.08
N GLN A 450 18.75 -1.41 -6.69
CA GLN A 450 19.09 -1.68 -5.28
C GLN A 450 20.27 -0.80 -4.82
N PRO A 451 20.50 -0.64 -3.51
CA PRO A 451 21.59 0.19 -3.00
C PRO A 451 22.97 -0.28 -3.47
N SER A 452 23.78 0.69 -3.90
CA SER A 452 25.22 0.54 -4.00
C SER A 452 25.88 1.64 -3.19
N LEU A 453 26.68 1.24 -2.21
CA LEU A 453 27.41 2.14 -1.31
C LEU A 453 28.77 2.41 -1.91
N ILE A 454 29.13 3.68 -2.04
CA ILE A 454 30.45 4.11 -2.52
C ILE A 454 31.22 4.72 -1.36
N LEU A 455 32.38 4.13 -1.04
CA LEU A 455 33.26 4.55 0.06
C LEU A 455 34.63 4.96 -0.53
N PRO A 456 34.88 6.26 -0.75
CA PRO A 456 36.18 6.73 -1.22
C PRO A 456 37.27 6.59 -0.15
N PHE A 457 38.54 6.51 -0.58
CA PHE A 457 39.68 6.59 0.34
C PHE A 457 40.06 8.05 0.62
N PHE A 458 39.90 8.50 1.86
CA PHE A 458 40.40 9.81 2.31
C PHE A 458 41.89 9.74 2.65
N LYS A 459 42.70 10.60 2.01
CA LYS A 459 44.15 10.66 2.23
C LYS A 459 44.52 11.53 3.44
N GLN A 460 43.81 12.64 3.64
CA GLN A 460 44.12 13.70 4.60
C GLN A 460 43.81 13.31 6.06
N ARG A 461 42.64 12.70 6.32
CA ARG A 461 42.18 12.32 7.68
C ARG A 461 41.90 10.82 7.72
N GLN A 462 42.97 10.02 7.77
CA GLN A 462 42.87 8.55 7.65
C GLN A 462 42.14 7.89 8.83
N SER A 463 42.12 8.52 9.99
CA SER A 463 41.41 8.11 11.22
C SER A 463 39.90 7.92 11.02
N VAL A 464 39.26 8.81 10.25
CA VAL A 464 37.82 8.77 9.91
C VAL A 464 37.53 8.08 8.56
N CYS A 465 38.57 7.60 7.86
CA CYS A 465 38.42 7.00 6.53
C CYS A 465 37.62 5.68 6.62
N VAL A 466 36.40 5.71 6.08
CA VAL A 466 35.46 4.58 6.17
C VAL A 466 35.99 3.36 5.40
N ALA A 467 36.59 3.58 4.24
CA ALA A 467 37.18 2.53 3.43
C ALA A 467 38.39 1.87 4.12
N LYS A 468 39.29 2.66 4.74
CA LYS A 468 40.41 2.13 5.55
C LYS A 468 39.90 1.34 6.76
N THR A 469 38.92 1.89 7.49
CA THR A 469 38.29 1.23 8.65
C THR A 469 37.63 -0.09 8.27
N LEU A 470 36.99 -0.16 7.09
CA LEU A 470 36.37 -1.38 6.57
C LEU A 470 37.40 -2.48 6.28
N LEU A 471 38.52 -2.14 5.63
CA LEU A 471 39.60 -3.11 5.35
C LEU A 471 40.22 -3.64 6.64
N GLN A 472 40.52 -2.76 7.60
CA GLN A 472 41.08 -3.17 8.90
C GLN A 472 40.10 -4.04 9.71
N TYR A 473 38.80 -3.79 9.59
CA TYR A 473 37.78 -4.63 10.23
C TYR A 473 37.62 -6.00 9.56
N LEU A 474 37.69 -6.06 8.21
CA LEU A 474 37.68 -7.33 7.46
C LEU A 474 38.89 -8.20 7.82
N ASP A 475 40.09 -7.60 7.91
CA ASP A 475 41.30 -8.31 8.32
C ASP A 475 41.19 -8.84 9.77
N MET A 476 40.78 -7.98 10.71
CA MET A 476 40.56 -8.35 12.11
C MET A 476 39.51 -9.46 12.31
N THR A 477 38.53 -9.58 11.41
CA THR A 477 37.43 -10.57 11.50
C THR A 477 37.62 -11.80 10.62
N LYS A 478 38.64 -11.83 9.75
CA LYS A 478 38.94 -12.89 8.77
C LYS A 478 38.99 -14.30 9.36
N ASN A 479 39.56 -14.45 10.55
CA ASN A 479 39.70 -15.74 11.26
C ASN A 479 38.47 -16.10 12.11
N LEU A 480 37.43 -15.27 12.11
CA LEU A 480 36.23 -15.38 12.95
C LEU A 480 34.94 -15.53 12.12
N THR A 481 34.96 -15.13 10.84
CA THR A 481 33.86 -15.30 9.90
C THR A 481 33.68 -16.75 9.48
N GLY A 482 34.75 -17.44 9.09
CA GLY A 482 34.64 -18.77 8.46
C GLY A 482 33.72 -18.72 7.24
N GLU A 483 32.64 -19.51 7.23
CA GLU A 483 31.62 -19.51 6.17
C GLU A 483 30.63 -18.33 6.22
N LEU A 484 30.68 -17.48 7.26
CA LEU A 484 29.73 -16.38 7.46
C LEU A 484 29.95 -15.24 6.44
N LYS A 485 29.07 -15.18 5.44
CA LYS A 485 29.09 -14.17 4.36
C LYS A 485 28.68 -12.75 4.77
N GLY A 486 28.02 -12.57 5.91
CA GLY A 486 27.58 -11.25 6.37
C GLY A 486 28.69 -10.45 7.05
N LEU A 487 28.90 -9.19 6.63
CA LEU A 487 30.00 -8.33 7.08
C LEU A 487 30.12 -8.20 8.61
N PHE A 488 29.00 -7.99 9.31
CA PHE A 488 29.01 -7.82 10.76
C PHE A 488 28.72 -9.14 11.49
N ILE A 489 29.68 -9.62 12.27
CA ILE A 489 29.60 -10.83 13.10
C ILE A 489 29.53 -10.50 14.59
N SER A 490 28.93 -11.40 15.39
CA SER A 490 28.78 -11.19 16.83
C SER A 490 30.14 -11.13 17.55
N THR A 491 30.24 -10.29 18.57
CA THR A 491 31.51 -10.06 19.30
C THR A 491 31.80 -11.13 20.36
N VAL A 492 31.07 -12.24 20.36
CA VAL A 492 31.13 -13.34 21.34
C VAL A 492 30.78 -14.65 20.60
N LYS A 493 31.44 -15.75 20.98
CA LYS A 493 31.17 -17.10 20.44
C LYS A 493 29.79 -17.62 20.91
N PRO A 494 29.09 -18.46 20.13
CA PRO A 494 29.37 -18.80 18.73
C PRO A 494 29.16 -17.58 17.81
N TYR A 495 30.06 -17.37 16.86
CA TYR A 495 29.98 -16.24 15.94
C TYR A 495 28.81 -16.41 14.96
N ARG A 496 28.05 -15.33 14.73
CA ARG A 496 26.86 -15.29 13.87
C ARG A 496 26.74 -13.93 13.20
N VAL A 497 26.13 -13.87 12.01
CA VAL A 497 25.80 -12.61 11.32
C VAL A 497 24.83 -11.77 12.16
N VAL A 498 25.02 -10.45 12.17
CA VAL A 498 24.39 -9.52 13.12
C VAL A 498 23.33 -8.66 12.48
N GLY A 499 22.09 -8.82 12.95
CA GLY A 499 20.94 -8.02 12.52
C GLY A 499 20.98 -6.55 12.97
N ALA A 500 20.22 -5.72 12.25
CA ALA A 500 20.18 -4.26 12.40
C ALA A 500 19.88 -3.73 13.82
N GLN A 501 19.19 -4.50 14.67
CA GLN A 501 18.94 -4.13 16.07
C GLN A 501 20.23 -4.06 16.89
N THR A 502 21.08 -5.09 16.77
CA THR A 502 22.35 -5.17 17.49
C THR A 502 23.36 -4.14 16.96
N LEU A 503 23.38 -3.90 15.64
CA LEU A 503 24.13 -2.77 15.07
C LEU A 503 23.64 -1.43 15.67
N GLY A 504 22.33 -1.26 15.84
CA GLY A 504 21.75 -0.10 16.53
C GLY A 504 22.16 0.01 18.00
N HIS A 505 22.34 -1.10 18.72
CA HIS A 505 22.87 -1.07 20.09
C HIS A 505 24.36 -0.66 20.12
N TRP A 506 25.18 -1.16 19.17
CA TRP A 506 26.59 -0.76 19.07
C TRP A 506 26.74 0.71 18.71
N VAL A 507 25.97 1.21 17.75
CA VAL A 507 25.98 2.63 17.40
C VAL A 507 25.52 3.51 18.57
N LYS A 508 24.47 3.15 19.33
CA LYS A 508 24.08 3.94 20.51
C LYS A 508 25.22 4.01 21.54
N ALA A 509 25.82 2.87 21.88
CA ALA A 509 26.95 2.79 22.80
C ALA A 509 28.23 3.49 22.28
N PHE A 510 28.34 3.71 20.96
CA PHE A 510 29.42 4.47 20.34
C PHE A 510 29.16 5.98 20.43
N LEU A 511 27.92 6.43 20.17
CA LEU A 511 27.50 7.82 20.32
C LEU A 511 27.57 8.29 21.78
N GLU A 512 27.16 7.46 22.75
CA GLU A 512 27.27 7.73 24.19
C GLU A 512 28.73 7.98 24.61
N LYS A 513 29.69 7.23 24.05
CA LYS A 513 31.12 7.45 24.27
C LYS A 513 31.67 8.69 23.56
N ALA A 514 31.02 9.13 22.48
CA ALA A 514 31.38 10.34 21.73
C ALA A 514 30.77 11.63 22.32
N GLY A 515 30.25 11.59 23.56
CA GLY A 515 29.63 12.74 24.22
C GLY A 515 28.30 13.19 23.60
N ILE A 516 27.64 12.34 22.79
CA ILE A 516 26.32 12.64 22.23
C ILE A 516 25.24 12.29 23.26
N ASP A 517 24.29 13.22 23.46
CA ASP A 517 23.21 13.06 24.44
C ASP A 517 22.40 11.76 24.26
N ALA A 518 22.05 11.14 25.39
CA ALA A 518 21.44 9.82 25.46
C ALA A 518 20.02 9.74 24.87
N SER A 519 19.33 10.87 24.63
CA SER A 519 18.06 10.90 23.91
C SER A 519 18.19 10.49 22.43
N PHE A 520 19.36 10.71 21.84
CA PHE A 520 19.68 10.33 20.47
C PHE A 520 19.98 8.82 20.38
N GLY A 521 19.02 8.07 19.81
CA GLY A 521 19.25 6.66 19.44
C GLY A 521 19.94 6.54 18.08
N ALA A 522 20.51 5.37 17.77
CA ALA A 522 21.32 5.12 16.56
C ALA A 522 20.71 5.55 15.21
N TYR A 523 19.39 5.59 15.07
CA TYR A 523 18.76 6.13 13.84
C TYR A 523 19.03 7.63 13.62
N SER A 524 19.43 8.37 14.65
CA SER A 524 19.79 9.80 14.57
C SER A 524 21.03 10.08 13.72
N VAL A 525 21.97 9.11 13.57
CA VAL A 525 23.18 9.29 12.75
C VAL A 525 22.83 9.69 11.32
N LYS A 526 21.75 9.12 10.76
CA LYS A 526 21.26 9.52 9.44
C LYS A 526 20.75 10.97 9.38
N HIS A 527 20.15 11.49 10.46
CA HIS A 527 19.70 12.88 10.53
C HIS A 527 20.91 13.83 10.60
N ALA A 528 21.88 13.53 11.47
CA ALA A 528 23.12 14.29 11.59
C ALA A 528 23.87 14.33 10.25
N ALA A 529 24.05 13.16 9.60
CA ALA A 529 24.70 13.05 8.29
C ALA A 529 24.11 13.96 7.21
N VAL A 530 22.78 13.86 6.96
CA VAL A 530 22.17 14.63 5.86
C VAL A 530 21.91 16.09 6.21
N SER A 531 21.78 16.44 7.50
CA SER A 531 21.67 17.84 7.92
C SER A 531 23.03 18.54 7.86
N LYS A 532 24.11 17.85 8.25
CA LYS A 532 25.48 18.34 8.06
C LYS A 532 25.81 18.52 6.57
N ALA A 533 25.53 17.54 5.72
CA ALA A 533 25.75 17.68 4.28
C ALA A 533 25.00 18.88 3.66
N ASN A 534 23.78 19.18 4.14
CA ASN A 534 23.03 20.37 3.70
C ASN A 534 23.60 21.68 4.29
N ALA A 535 24.25 21.65 5.45
CA ALA A 535 24.95 22.80 6.01
C ALA A 535 26.31 23.04 5.33
N GLU A 536 26.93 21.99 4.79
CA GLU A 536 28.11 22.03 3.89
C GLU A 536 27.71 22.21 2.42
N GLU A 537 26.54 22.82 2.16
CA GLU A 537 26.00 23.20 0.84
C GLU A 537 25.92 22.08 -0.23
N VAL A 538 25.95 20.80 0.17
CA VAL A 538 25.82 19.67 -0.75
C VAL A 538 24.43 19.67 -1.41
N ASP A 539 24.42 19.64 -2.75
CA ASP A 539 23.23 19.53 -3.59
C ASP A 539 22.19 18.55 -3.04
N ILE A 540 20.95 19.04 -2.88
CA ILE A 540 19.80 18.28 -2.36
C ILE A 540 19.51 17.05 -3.22
N ASP A 541 19.66 17.13 -4.55
CA ASP A 541 19.49 16.01 -5.47
C ASP A 541 20.50 14.89 -5.16
N THR A 542 21.73 15.27 -4.80
CA THR A 542 22.83 14.38 -4.41
C THR A 542 22.67 13.83 -3.00
N ILE A 543 22.24 14.62 -2.03
CA ILE A 543 21.84 14.12 -0.69
C ILE A 543 20.74 13.07 -0.84
N GLN A 544 19.71 13.34 -1.65
CA GLN A 544 18.62 12.40 -1.90
C GLN A 544 19.10 11.11 -2.56
N ARG A 545 19.90 11.22 -3.64
CA ARG A 545 20.45 10.09 -4.39
C ARG A 545 21.25 9.15 -3.51
N THR A 546 22.19 9.69 -2.72
CA THR A 546 23.01 8.94 -1.76
C THR A 546 22.16 8.31 -0.65
N ALA A 547 21.23 9.07 -0.07
CA ALA A 547 20.39 8.60 1.04
C ALA A 547 19.30 7.58 0.63
N GLY A 548 19.17 7.24 -0.65
CA GLY A 548 18.19 6.29 -1.18
C GLY A 548 16.77 6.86 -1.33
N TRP A 549 16.66 8.15 -1.69
CA TRP A 549 15.40 8.85 -1.96
C TRP A 549 15.26 9.21 -3.45
N SER A 550 14.02 9.24 -3.94
CA SER A 550 13.68 9.69 -5.29
C SER A 550 13.58 11.22 -5.34
N LYS A 551 14.23 11.87 -6.32
CA LYS A 551 14.31 13.33 -6.52
C LYS A 551 13.12 14.18 -6.02
N ASN A 552 11.89 13.78 -6.35
CA ASN A 552 10.67 14.52 -6.00
C ASN A 552 10.19 14.25 -4.54
N SER A 553 11.05 13.76 -3.63
CA SER A 553 10.63 13.30 -2.29
C SER A 553 10.85 14.33 -1.21
N SER A 554 9.75 14.86 -0.67
CA SER A 554 9.76 15.70 0.53
C SER A 554 10.25 14.97 1.80
N THR A 555 10.63 13.69 1.72
CA THR A 555 11.10 12.88 2.85
C THR A 555 12.31 13.50 3.55
N PHE A 556 13.24 14.03 2.76
CA PHE A 556 14.44 14.69 3.27
C PHE A 556 14.09 15.89 4.15
N ALA A 557 13.51 16.94 3.57
CA ALA A 557 13.14 18.16 4.28
C ALA A 557 12.17 17.91 5.46
N ARG A 558 11.12 17.10 5.25
CA ARG A 558 10.07 16.88 6.25
C ARG A 558 10.55 16.07 7.47
N PHE A 559 11.41 15.07 7.28
CA PHE A 559 11.74 14.12 8.35
C PHE A 559 13.21 14.07 8.77
N TYR A 560 14.15 14.41 7.89
CA TYR A 560 15.58 14.14 8.11
C TYR A 560 16.46 15.39 8.22
N ASN A 561 16.24 16.42 7.40
CA ASN A 561 16.89 17.72 7.60
C ASN A 561 16.38 18.33 8.91
N ARG A 562 17.29 18.64 9.83
CA ARG A 562 16.96 19.18 11.17
C ARG A 562 18.00 20.22 11.58
N PRO A 563 17.61 21.29 12.30
CA PRO A 563 18.57 22.21 12.88
C PRO A 563 19.61 21.45 13.69
N ILE A 564 20.88 21.66 13.38
CA ILE A 564 22.00 21.13 14.15
C ILE A 564 22.05 21.90 15.47
N GLN A 565 22.26 21.20 16.57
CA GLN A 565 22.46 21.80 17.89
C GLN A 565 23.79 22.56 17.92
N SER A 566 23.70 23.86 17.66
CA SER A 566 24.66 24.83 18.18
C SER A 566 24.74 24.74 19.72
N SER A 567 25.73 25.39 20.33
CA SER A 567 25.61 25.68 21.76
C SER A 567 24.38 26.59 21.97
N ASN A 568 23.56 26.35 22.99
CA ASN A 568 22.47 27.29 23.35
C ASN A 568 23.02 28.72 23.57
N GLU A 569 24.28 28.80 23.98
CA GLU A 569 25.04 30.01 24.17
C GLU A 569 25.37 30.77 22.87
N THR A 570 25.49 30.15 21.69
CA THR A 570 25.95 30.90 20.48
C THR A 570 24.92 31.91 19.99
N PHE A 571 23.62 31.64 20.16
CA PHE A 571 22.61 32.68 19.93
C PHE A 571 22.70 33.78 21.00
N ALA A 572 22.77 33.40 22.28
CA ALA A 572 22.83 34.35 23.40
C ALA A 572 24.07 35.27 23.34
N ARG A 573 25.26 34.71 23.07
CA ARG A 573 26.54 35.44 22.93
C ARG A 573 26.60 36.39 21.74
N ASN A 574 25.81 36.13 20.69
CA ASN A 574 25.79 36.95 19.48
C ASN A 574 24.63 37.96 19.47
N ALA A 575 23.53 37.67 20.18
CA ALA A 575 22.36 38.54 20.29
C ALA A 575 22.41 39.47 21.52
N ILE A 576 23.13 39.07 22.58
CA ILE A 576 23.47 39.91 23.73
C ILE A 576 24.97 40.19 23.62
N PRO A 577 25.40 41.42 23.31
CA PRO A 577 26.83 41.75 23.33
C PRO A 577 27.33 41.62 24.77
N TYR A 578 28.28 40.71 24.95
CA TYR A 578 29.12 40.64 26.15
C TYR A 578 30.56 40.80 25.69
N GLU A 579 31.35 41.55 26.45
CA GLU A 579 32.77 41.71 26.14
C GLU A 579 33.48 40.37 26.37
N VAL A 580 33.98 39.80 25.28
CA VAL A 580 34.84 38.62 25.33
C VAL A 580 36.22 39.10 25.72
N GLU A 581 36.58 38.99 27.01
CA GLU A 581 37.97 39.19 27.43
C GLU A 581 38.90 38.39 26.51
N PRO A 582 39.92 39.02 25.90
CA PRO A 582 40.76 38.35 24.92
C PRO A 582 41.54 37.24 25.62
N LYS A 583 41.35 36.00 25.17
CA LYS A 583 42.13 34.85 25.64
C LYS A 583 43.61 35.14 25.41
N VAL A 584 44.34 35.40 26.49
CA VAL A 584 45.79 35.59 26.48
C VAL A 584 46.43 34.41 25.76
N GLN A 585 47.05 34.69 24.62
CA GLN A 585 47.90 33.72 23.94
C GLN A 585 49.15 33.52 24.80
N VAL A 586 49.17 32.43 25.55
CA VAL A 586 50.39 32.00 26.26
C VAL A 586 51.39 31.51 25.22
N VAL A 587 52.15 32.45 24.67
CA VAL A 587 53.32 32.16 23.84
C VAL A 587 54.36 31.51 24.74
N SER A 588 54.63 30.23 24.52
CA SER A 588 55.58 29.46 25.31
C SER A 588 57.03 29.83 24.97
N GLN A 589 57.51 30.94 25.53
CA GLN A 589 58.94 31.24 25.59
C GLN A 589 59.59 30.55 26.80
N LEU A 590 60.82 30.07 26.61
CA LEU A 590 61.57 29.28 27.58
C LEU A 590 62.23 30.18 28.62
N VAL A 591 61.98 29.89 29.91
CA VAL A 591 62.71 30.45 31.06
C VAL A 591 63.04 29.25 31.98
N PRO A 592 64.28 29.13 32.51
CA PRO A 592 64.75 27.89 33.14
C PRO A 592 64.26 27.68 34.58
N VAL A 593 64.49 26.45 35.06
CA VAL A 593 64.11 25.95 36.39
C VAL A 593 64.87 26.66 37.53
N VAL A 594 64.13 27.09 38.55
CA VAL A 594 64.62 27.28 39.93
C VAL A 594 63.62 26.63 40.89
N ASP A 595 64.10 26.09 42.01
CA ASP A 595 63.41 25.16 42.91
C ASP A 595 62.75 25.84 44.15
N LEU A 596 62.19 25.01 45.04
CA LEU A 596 61.82 25.23 46.44
C LEU A 596 60.33 25.40 46.78
N LYS A 597 59.67 24.24 46.90
CA LYS A 597 58.98 23.79 48.14
C LYS A 597 58.67 24.87 49.19
N ARG A 598 57.39 25.19 49.43
CA ARG A 598 56.90 25.39 50.81
C ARG A 598 55.38 25.33 50.99
N ILE A 599 55.01 24.89 52.19
CA ILE A 599 53.73 25.06 52.90
C ILE A 599 52.54 24.22 52.38
N SER A 600 51.95 23.51 53.34
CA SER A 600 50.75 22.68 53.27
C SER A 600 49.60 23.34 54.05
N ALA A 601 48.51 22.57 54.25
CA ALA A 601 47.34 22.87 55.10
C ALA A 601 46.16 23.63 54.42
N PRO A 602 44.91 23.46 54.91
CA PRO A 602 43.71 23.58 54.07
C PRO A 602 42.86 24.83 54.35
N VAL A 603 41.97 25.16 53.39
CA VAL A 603 40.88 26.13 53.55
C VAL A 603 39.54 25.43 53.27
N GLN A 604 38.50 25.80 54.04
CA GLN A 604 37.19 25.14 54.06
C GLN A 604 36.28 25.53 52.87
N PRO A 605 35.27 24.69 52.53
CA PRO A 605 34.31 25.00 51.46
C PRO A 605 33.40 26.19 51.82
N PHE A 606 33.38 27.21 50.95
CA PHE A 606 32.54 28.39 51.10
C PHE A 606 31.05 28.04 50.90
N GLN A 607 30.21 28.23 51.93
CA GLN A 607 28.76 28.00 51.83
C GLN A 607 28.05 29.18 51.14
N VAL A 608 27.50 28.96 49.94
CA VAL A 608 26.60 29.94 49.30
C VAL A 608 25.19 29.80 49.90
N ARG A 609 24.85 30.67 50.85
CA ARG A 609 23.53 30.75 51.49
C ARG A 609 22.51 31.41 50.55
N LEU A 610 21.71 30.59 49.84
CA LEU A 610 20.59 31.09 49.02
C LEU A 610 19.45 31.62 49.90
N HIS A 611 19.30 32.94 49.97
CA HIS A 611 18.10 33.58 50.55
C HIS A 611 16.89 33.41 49.62
N ARG A 612 15.72 33.07 50.20
CA ARG A 612 14.42 33.20 49.52
C ARG A 612 13.94 34.64 49.61
N PRO A 613 13.37 35.24 48.56
CA PRO A 613 12.57 36.46 48.68
C PRO A 613 11.22 36.15 49.37
N ALA A 614 10.66 37.15 50.04
CA ALA A 614 9.35 37.07 50.69
C ALA A 614 8.20 37.39 49.71
N PRO A 615 6.98 36.86 49.94
CA PRO A 615 5.82 37.17 49.12
C PRO A 615 5.18 38.51 49.52
N VAL A 616 4.80 39.32 48.52
CA VAL A 616 3.94 40.49 48.71
C VAL A 616 2.49 40.13 48.40
N ARG A 617 1.56 40.67 49.20
CA ARG A 617 0.13 40.37 49.19
C ARG A 617 -0.61 41.39 48.32
N VAL A 618 -1.44 40.92 47.40
CA VAL A 618 -2.48 41.70 46.70
C VAL A 618 -3.76 40.87 46.74
N GLU A 619 -4.89 41.52 47.02
CA GLU A 619 -6.15 40.85 47.32
C GLU A 619 -7.03 40.72 46.07
N ALA A 620 -7.90 39.71 46.04
CA ALA A 620 -8.87 39.48 44.97
C ALA A 620 -10.22 39.08 45.60
N PRO A 621 -11.36 39.61 45.11
CA PRO A 621 -12.66 39.42 45.76
C PRO A 621 -13.25 38.03 45.52
N THR A 622 -14.07 37.60 46.48
CA THR A 622 -14.78 36.32 46.57
C THR A 622 -15.90 36.19 45.52
N ILE A 623 -16.21 34.96 45.07
CA ILE A 623 -17.60 34.45 44.93
C ILE A 623 -17.64 32.91 44.77
N ALA A 624 -18.62 32.30 45.44
CA ALA A 624 -19.21 30.96 45.30
C ALA A 624 -18.33 29.72 44.98
N THR A 625 -18.29 28.79 45.94
CA THR A 625 -17.90 27.38 45.77
C THR A 625 -19.08 26.48 45.36
N GLN A 626 -18.81 25.40 44.62
CA GLN A 626 -19.50 24.11 44.80
C GLN A 626 -18.52 22.95 44.72
N GLU A 627 -18.81 21.87 45.46
CA GLU A 627 -17.88 20.75 45.73
C GLU A 627 -18.20 19.48 44.91
N LYS A 628 -17.21 18.57 44.79
CA LYS A 628 -17.34 17.14 45.19
C LYS A 628 -15.97 16.40 45.16
N PRO A 629 -15.83 15.22 45.81
CA PRO A 629 -14.59 14.88 46.53
C PRO A 629 -13.60 13.93 45.82
N ARG A 630 -12.46 13.70 46.47
CA ARG A 630 -11.45 12.67 46.15
C ARG A 630 -11.56 11.46 47.09
N PRO A 631 -11.21 10.24 46.64
CA PRO A 631 -10.72 9.17 47.50
C PRO A 631 -9.19 8.99 47.36
N TRP A 632 -8.49 9.46 48.39
CA TRP A 632 -7.44 8.73 49.14
C TRP A 632 -6.52 7.74 48.39
N CYS A 633 -5.21 8.02 48.40
CA CYS A 633 -4.17 7.06 48.02
C CYS A 633 -3.67 6.29 49.26
N LEU A 634 -3.56 4.96 49.18
CA LEU A 634 -2.70 4.18 50.08
C LEU A 634 -1.40 3.78 49.38
N ARG A 635 -0.34 3.58 50.17
CA ARG A 635 1.07 3.52 49.72
C ARG A 635 1.73 2.25 50.25
N LEU A 636 2.05 1.30 49.36
CA LEU A 636 2.80 0.09 49.72
C LEU A 636 4.05 -0.08 48.85
N LEU A 637 5.04 -0.76 49.43
CA LEU A 637 6.41 -0.84 48.92
C LEU A 637 6.56 -1.95 47.87
N VAL A 638 7.55 -1.79 46.97
CA VAL A 638 7.98 -2.83 46.02
C VAL A 638 9.41 -3.27 46.36
N PRO A 639 9.63 -4.51 46.83
CA PRO A 639 10.97 -5.08 47.02
C PRO A 639 11.57 -5.59 45.69
N PRO A 640 12.91 -5.77 45.59
CA PRO A 640 13.58 -5.95 44.32
C PRO A 640 13.81 -7.41 43.89
N ARG A 641 13.91 -7.60 42.56
CA ARG A 641 14.67 -8.63 41.80
C ARG A 641 14.98 -9.97 42.50
N TRP A 642 14.43 -11.05 41.94
CA TRP A 642 15.10 -12.36 41.91
C TRP A 642 15.59 -12.72 40.50
N ARG A 643 16.62 -13.56 40.43
CA ARG A 643 17.28 -14.01 39.20
C ARG A 643 17.52 -15.52 39.29
N MET A 644 16.93 -16.30 38.39
CA MET A 644 17.28 -17.72 38.19
C MET A 644 17.47 -18.04 36.71
N ALA A 645 18.31 -19.06 36.44
CA ALA A 645 18.60 -19.55 35.09
C ALA A 645 19.14 -20.99 35.12
N ARG A 646 18.51 -21.89 34.36
CA ARG A 646 18.93 -23.23 33.84
C ARG A 646 17.73 -23.72 32.99
N LYS A 647 17.86 -24.11 31.71
CA LYS A 647 18.57 -25.24 31.05
C LYS A 647 17.70 -26.52 30.93
N GLY A 648 17.26 -26.79 29.69
CA GLY A 648 17.11 -28.15 29.12
C GLY A 648 15.77 -28.88 29.32
N GLY A 649 15.46 -29.82 28.41
CA GLY A 649 14.58 -30.97 28.69
C GLY A 649 13.33 -31.15 27.81
N MET A 650 13.42 -32.17 26.95
CA MET A 650 12.40 -32.91 26.17
C MET A 650 10.93 -33.08 26.68
N VAL A 651 10.00 -33.06 25.70
CA VAL A 651 8.93 -34.06 25.36
C VAL A 651 7.83 -34.45 26.39
N TYR A 652 6.67 -34.86 25.84
CA TYR A 652 5.38 -35.27 26.47
C TYR A 652 4.48 -34.13 27.01
N SER A 653 3.15 -34.30 27.17
CA SER A 653 2.12 -34.97 26.34
C SER A 653 0.72 -34.70 26.97
N MET A 654 -0.30 -34.50 26.13
CA MET A 654 -1.72 -34.93 26.29
C MET A 654 -2.48 -34.77 27.65
N ALA A 655 -3.70 -34.18 27.56
CA ALA A 655 -4.77 -34.12 28.58
C ALA A 655 -4.52 -33.18 29.81
N MET A 656 -5.52 -32.70 30.58
CA MET A 656 -6.97 -32.99 30.62
C MET A 656 -7.89 -31.75 30.61
N ARG A 657 -9.20 -32.04 30.46
CA ARG A 657 -10.41 -31.21 30.48
C ARG A 657 -10.68 -30.38 31.76
N LEU A 658 -11.75 -29.57 31.67
CA LEU A 658 -12.52 -28.87 32.72
C LEU A 658 -11.85 -27.60 33.29
N ARG A 659 -12.55 -26.48 33.49
CA ARG A 659 -13.97 -26.16 33.25
C ARG A 659 -14.15 -25.19 32.08
#